data_AF-A0A316IAY7-F1
#
_entry.id   AF-A0A316IAY7-F1
#
_cell.length_a   1.000
_cell.length_b   1.000
_cell.length_c   1.000
_cell.angle_alpha   90.00
_cell.angle_beta   90.00
_cell.angle_gamma   90.00
#
_symmetry.space_group_name_H-M   'P 1'
#
loop_
_entity.id
_entity.type
_entity.pdbx_description
1 polymer ?
#
loop_
_entity_poly.entity_id
_entity_poly.type
_entity_poly.pdbx_seq_one_letter_code
_entity_poly.pdbx_strand_id
1 'polypeptide(L)'
;MTELEAEPGTPLAHAIRAARAAARRGDVHGVDHAYTAAVRISRIIAHEHCATLLSLGAIGKAAQRCDEYLTADDTGLRVLRAQIRSAATDHAKATQDVRELRKRDLTELQRAVLARVAALAAADRYDLPTAESELDAAERHFRRAGRTEHLEAIGNDRLLLDVRRASHAPRLDDPVPRTPAELLQRAAALRRDLRCEEALAQMTRCVTSYEIEPALRPAVLHELTVLLVMTRQAGAARRLFPLLVAARGPEVLSQLPDATQTLSPDRRLDQVRRLIAENELTAAESLLSEGNSPLWHLTAGELAYARGRLDQAARHFRQASARTDHTELKALALRKLGDTCADAGDEEQALQCWNEAHHADGRVLAAVRRVHRDGEKALAGLVVAVEAARGADPPRSTDVEAARRWLRKTTRKLPRDQVVWMMHATQDQLHHVIVGRKITHIATDVHISELTRTVHQLRAWNPGHDPAIIGSLLTELTVLIALEEVLDALPPKVTRIAVVTSDVLAGIPLADLPVPGNHLGRTHTLSHLPCLSALTGGDAGFPAKAGPLRRRLRKNGEPVPLETRPKVFLSFADKDRPHAEQLRDELEARNVNAWLDESGTVPDALATSDYHVLLWSANTALREQVTEEWAAAFNRELTRRRAFLFIVRLDEEPLPPLLAPRKHIDLVEAADRLVTTWRADRKSELPVFPQPVPPAPGGPTVAISVRSHDLGVTHVVMTPLHLTGAELHRTVFQALRLPTEQATFDGTVGMRFSYELFSQNKPIAADESTVELMSDLVDISVHVESIVPRRPYGNREYRPDDDLDKGFDVDQQRMLLVA
;
A
#
# COMPACT_ATOMS: atom_id res chain seq x y z
N MET A 1 5.43 -46.26 -2.30
CA MET A 1 5.00 -47.17 -1.22
C MET A 1 4.27 -48.30 -1.89
N THR A 2 4.61 -49.55 -1.57
CA THR A 2 3.78 -50.71 -1.93
C THR A 2 2.39 -50.44 -1.38
N GLU A 3 1.37 -50.46 -2.25
CA GLU A 3 -0.01 -50.33 -1.77
C GLU A 3 -0.25 -51.46 -0.77
N LEU A 4 -0.46 -51.10 0.49
CA LEU A 4 -0.82 -52.07 1.51
C LEU A 4 -2.24 -52.52 1.17
N GLU A 5 -2.36 -53.61 0.42
CA GLU A 5 -3.64 -54.22 0.08
C GLU A 5 -4.22 -54.88 1.35
N ALA A 6 -4.93 -54.08 2.15
CA ALA A 6 -5.73 -54.61 3.23
C ALA A 6 -6.89 -55.41 2.62
N GLU A 7 -7.11 -56.63 3.11
CA GLU A 7 -8.20 -57.49 2.64
C GLU A 7 -9.54 -56.72 2.63
N PRO A 8 -10.23 -56.69 1.47
CA PRO A 8 -11.50 -55.99 1.35
C PRO A 8 -12.50 -56.45 2.42
N GLY A 9 -13.14 -55.50 3.09
CA GLY A 9 -14.14 -55.78 4.14
C GLY A 9 -13.58 -55.82 5.57
N THR A 10 -12.26 -55.80 5.75
CA THR A 10 -11.68 -55.68 7.09
C THR A 10 -11.90 -54.28 7.70
N PRO A 11 -11.94 -54.15 9.05
CA PRO A 11 -11.99 -52.85 9.72
C PRO A 11 -10.83 -51.92 9.31
N LEU A 12 -9.66 -52.51 9.03
CA LEU A 12 -8.49 -51.81 8.52
C LEU A 12 -8.74 -51.20 7.14
N ALA A 13 -9.24 -52.00 6.20
CA ALA A 13 -9.58 -51.53 4.85
C ALA A 13 -10.69 -50.44 4.89
N HIS A 14 -11.65 -50.54 5.82
CA HIS A 14 -12.65 -49.49 6.02
C HIS A 14 -12.02 -48.19 6.53
N ALA A 15 -11.17 -48.26 7.55
CA ALA A 15 -10.50 -47.08 8.12
C ALA A 15 -9.58 -46.38 7.10
N ILE A 16 -8.78 -47.14 6.33
CA ILE A 16 -7.92 -46.59 5.27
C ILE A 16 -8.77 -45.93 4.16
N ARG A 17 -9.85 -46.57 3.72
CA ARG A 17 -10.77 -45.98 2.72
C ARG A 17 -11.41 -44.70 3.22
N ALA A 18 -11.85 -44.66 4.47
CA ALA A 18 -12.40 -43.47 5.10
C ALA A 18 -11.38 -42.33 5.16
N ALA A 19 -10.14 -42.64 5.57
CA ALA A 19 -9.05 -41.67 5.63
C ALA A 19 -8.71 -41.09 4.25
N ARG A 20 -8.58 -41.94 3.23
CA ARG A 20 -8.34 -41.51 1.83
C ARG A 20 -9.50 -40.68 1.27
N ALA A 21 -10.74 -41.02 1.63
CA ALA A 21 -11.91 -40.23 1.24
C ALA A 21 -11.92 -38.85 1.90
N ALA A 22 -11.56 -38.76 3.18
CA ALA A 22 -11.40 -37.49 3.90
C ALA A 22 -10.26 -36.64 3.31
N ALA A 23 -9.12 -37.26 2.98
CA ALA A 23 -7.98 -36.58 2.37
C ALA A 23 -8.35 -35.94 1.02
N ARG A 24 -9.12 -36.65 0.17
CA ARG A 24 -9.64 -36.10 -1.09
C ARG A 24 -10.54 -34.87 -0.91
N ARG A 25 -11.18 -34.73 0.25
CA ARG A 25 -12.01 -33.56 0.60
C ARG A 25 -11.22 -32.45 1.31
N GLY A 26 -9.95 -32.68 1.64
CA GLY A 26 -9.18 -31.77 2.50
C GLY A 26 -9.61 -31.76 3.97
N ASP A 27 -10.36 -32.77 4.42
CA ASP A 27 -10.89 -32.87 5.79
C ASP A 27 -9.82 -33.43 6.75
N VAL A 28 -8.99 -32.55 7.31
CA VAL A 28 -7.87 -32.90 8.19
C VAL A 28 -8.32 -33.68 9.43
N HIS A 29 -9.46 -33.30 10.03
CA HIS A 29 -9.99 -33.98 11.21
C HIS A 29 -10.48 -35.39 10.88
N GLY A 30 -11.20 -35.55 9.77
CA GLY A 30 -11.63 -36.86 9.28
C GLY A 30 -10.46 -37.77 8.95
N VAL A 31 -9.39 -37.23 8.35
CA VAL A 31 -8.12 -37.96 8.10
C VAL A 31 -7.48 -38.43 9.41
N ASP A 32 -7.30 -37.52 10.37
CA ASP A 32 -6.66 -37.84 11.65
C ASP A 32 -7.43 -38.90 12.44
N HIS A 33 -8.75 -38.76 12.51
CA HIS A 33 -9.62 -39.71 13.21
C HIS A 33 -9.57 -41.10 12.56
N ALA A 34 -9.74 -41.18 11.24
CA ALA A 34 -9.79 -42.45 10.51
C ALA A 34 -8.43 -43.17 10.52
N TYR A 35 -7.32 -42.46 10.32
CA TYR A 35 -6.00 -43.08 10.42
C TYR A 35 -5.63 -43.45 11.86
N THR A 36 -6.04 -42.68 12.87
CA THR A 36 -5.82 -43.08 14.27
C THR A 36 -6.50 -44.42 14.57
N ALA A 37 -7.72 -44.65 14.05
CA ALA A 37 -8.38 -45.94 14.14
C ALA A 37 -7.61 -47.05 13.40
N ALA A 38 -7.08 -46.76 12.21
CA ALA A 38 -6.27 -47.70 11.44
C ALA A 38 -4.95 -48.08 12.13
N VAL A 39 -4.24 -47.10 12.71
CA VAL A 39 -2.95 -47.30 13.40
C VAL A 39 -3.11 -48.15 14.67
N ARG A 40 -4.26 -48.06 15.35
CA ARG A 40 -4.58 -48.95 16.49
C ARG A 40 -4.68 -50.43 16.07
N ILE A 41 -5.06 -50.69 14.82
CA ILE A 41 -5.15 -52.06 14.27
C ILE A 41 -3.78 -52.50 13.72
N SER A 42 -3.11 -51.62 12.97
CA SER A 42 -1.79 -51.90 12.39
C SER A 42 -0.88 -50.68 12.43
N ARG A 43 0.21 -50.77 13.21
CA ARG A 43 1.18 -49.69 13.39
C ARG A 43 1.93 -49.32 12.10
N ILE A 44 1.98 -50.21 11.12
CA ILE A 44 2.65 -50.00 9.82
C ILE A 44 2.04 -48.78 9.08
N ILE A 45 0.79 -48.41 9.39
CA ILE A 45 0.06 -47.28 8.77
C ILE A 45 0.50 -45.92 9.34
N ALA A 46 1.24 -45.90 10.46
CA ALA A 46 1.66 -44.66 11.12
C ALA A 46 2.39 -43.70 10.17
N HIS A 47 3.23 -44.23 9.27
CA HIS A 47 3.92 -43.43 8.27
C HIS A 47 2.96 -42.79 7.25
N GLU A 48 2.00 -43.56 6.71
CA GLU A 48 0.99 -43.05 5.75
C GLU A 48 0.12 -41.96 6.40
N HIS A 49 -0.23 -42.13 7.69
CA HIS A 49 -0.98 -41.14 8.45
C HIS A 49 -0.23 -39.80 8.52
N CYS A 50 1.00 -39.80 9.05
CA CYS A 50 1.79 -38.59 9.21
C CYS A 50 2.12 -37.93 7.87
N ALA A 51 2.40 -38.72 6.83
CA ALA A 51 2.70 -38.21 5.49
C ALA A 51 1.47 -37.57 4.84
N THR A 52 0.28 -38.16 5.03
CA THR A 52 -0.98 -37.58 4.53
C THR A 52 -1.27 -36.25 5.22
N LEU A 53 -1.14 -36.18 6.54
CA LEU A 53 -1.31 -34.92 7.27
C LEU A 53 -0.33 -33.84 6.79
N LEU A 54 0.95 -34.19 6.60
CA LEU A 54 1.94 -33.27 6.04
C LEU A 54 1.56 -32.78 4.63
N SER A 55 1.07 -33.66 3.76
CA SER A 55 0.64 -33.30 2.40
C SER A 55 -0.57 -32.38 2.35
N LEU A 56 -1.43 -32.43 3.38
CA LEU A 56 -2.59 -31.54 3.55
C LEU A 56 -2.23 -30.20 4.20
N GLY A 57 -0.95 -29.98 4.54
CA GLY A 57 -0.50 -28.79 5.24
C GLY A 57 -0.67 -28.84 6.77
N ALA A 58 -1.19 -29.96 7.31
CA ALA A 58 -1.45 -30.20 8.74
C ALA A 58 -0.18 -30.48 9.55
N ILE A 59 0.81 -29.60 9.44
CA ILE A 59 2.18 -29.78 9.94
C ILE A 59 2.20 -30.01 11.45
N GLY A 60 1.40 -29.25 12.21
CA GLY A 60 1.34 -29.39 13.66
C GLY A 60 0.79 -30.74 14.10
N LYS A 61 -0.28 -31.19 13.44
CA LYS A 61 -0.90 -32.49 13.72
C LYS A 61 0.00 -33.63 13.28
N ALA A 62 0.65 -33.50 12.12
CA ALA A 62 1.64 -34.45 11.63
C ALA A 62 2.80 -34.60 12.62
N ALA A 63 3.33 -33.50 13.17
CA ALA A 63 4.39 -33.52 14.17
C ALA A 63 3.96 -34.26 15.44
N GLN A 64 2.78 -33.90 15.98
CA GLN A 64 2.21 -34.54 17.17
C GLN A 64 2.08 -36.06 16.96
N ARG A 65 1.43 -36.50 15.88
CA ARG A 65 1.23 -37.93 15.59
C ARG A 65 2.53 -38.65 15.33
N CYS A 66 3.48 -38.01 14.65
CA CYS A 66 4.78 -38.59 14.40
C CYS A 66 5.53 -38.86 15.70
N ASP A 67 5.50 -37.93 16.66
CA ASP A 67 6.12 -38.13 17.97
C ASP A 67 5.38 -39.19 18.81
N GLU A 68 4.04 -39.25 18.75
CA GLU A 68 3.24 -40.31 19.42
C GLU A 68 3.54 -41.71 18.87
N TYR A 69 3.79 -41.84 17.56
CA TYR A 69 4.03 -43.12 16.91
C TYR A 69 5.49 -43.57 16.94
N LEU A 70 6.43 -42.66 17.21
CA LEU A 70 7.85 -42.92 17.11
C LEU A 70 8.31 -44.01 18.11
N THR A 71 9.00 -45.03 17.61
CA THR A 71 9.76 -45.99 18.43
C THR A 71 11.27 -45.79 18.24
N ALA A 72 12.08 -46.44 19.07
CA ALA A 72 13.54 -46.36 18.96
C ALA A 72 14.08 -46.80 17.57
N ASP A 73 13.40 -47.76 16.93
CA ASP A 73 13.91 -48.44 15.73
C ASP A 73 13.21 -48.04 14.42
N ASP A 74 12.16 -47.21 14.46
CA ASP A 74 11.47 -46.79 13.24
C ASP A 74 12.22 -45.69 12.48
N THR A 75 13.14 -46.11 11.62
CA THR A 75 13.92 -45.21 10.75
C THR A 75 13.03 -44.44 9.76
N GLY A 76 11.91 -45.03 9.31
CA GLY A 76 10.98 -44.37 8.38
C GLY A 76 10.29 -43.16 9.00
N LEU A 77 9.70 -43.35 10.18
CA LEU A 77 9.06 -42.24 10.92
C LEU A 77 10.08 -41.17 11.35
N ARG A 78 11.33 -41.52 11.68
CA ARG A 78 12.36 -40.52 11.99
C ARG A 78 12.73 -39.65 10.78
N VAL A 79 12.82 -40.24 9.58
CA VAL A 79 13.05 -39.48 8.34
C VAL A 79 11.87 -38.55 8.08
N LEU A 80 10.64 -39.02 8.24
CA LEU A 80 9.43 -38.21 8.10
C LEU A 80 9.38 -37.08 9.15
N ARG A 81 9.81 -37.33 10.40
CA ARG A 81 9.91 -36.29 11.43
C ARG A 81 10.88 -35.17 11.03
N ALA A 82 12.02 -35.51 10.43
CA ALA A 82 12.97 -34.51 9.92
C ALA A 82 12.32 -33.64 8.82
N GLN A 83 11.54 -34.25 7.92
CA GLN A 83 10.77 -33.51 6.92
C GLN A 83 9.71 -32.60 7.54
N ILE A 84 8.92 -33.11 8.50
CA ILE A 84 7.89 -32.33 9.20
C ILE A 84 8.53 -31.13 9.91
N ARG A 85 9.66 -31.32 10.59
CA ARG A 85 10.40 -30.22 11.25
C ARG A 85 10.94 -29.20 10.25
N SER A 86 11.45 -29.67 9.11
CA SER A 86 11.86 -28.78 8.02
C SER A 86 10.68 -27.97 7.47
N ALA A 87 9.52 -28.58 7.25
CA ALA A 87 8.31 -27.91 6.79
C ALA A 87 7.76 -26.92 7.84
N ALA A 88 7.93 -27.22 9.12
CA ALA A 88 7.64 -26.34 10.25
C ALA A 88 8.67 -25.22 10.45
N THR A 89 9.70 -25.12 9.58
CA THR A 89 10.83 -24.18 9.70
C THR A 89 11.69 -24.35 10.96
N ASP A 90 11.59 -25.49 11.66
CA ASP A 90 12.48 -25.86 12.77
C ASP A 90 13.76 -26.53 12.24
N HIS A 91 14.53 -25.75 11.46
CA HIS A 91 15.73 -26.24 10.76
C HIS A 91 16.85 -26.68 11.71
N ALA A 92 16.86 -26.17 12.95
CA ALA A 92 17.80 -26.61 13.98
C ALA A 92 17.55 -28.07 14.38
N LYS A 93 16.31 -28.42 14.76
CA LYS A 93 15.97 -29.81 15.10
C LYS A 93 16.00 -30.73 13.88
N ALA A 94 15.60 -30.24 12.71
CA ALA A 94 15.72 -31.00 11.46
C ALA A 94 17.19 -31.35 11.15
N THR A 95 18.12 -30.41 11.35
CA THR A 95 19.57 -30.66 11.19
C THR A 95 20.07 -31.72 12.18
N GLN A 96 19.59 -31.70 13.43
CA GLN A 96 19.93 -32.71 14.42
C GLN A 96 19.43 -34.10 13.99
N ASP A 97 18.18 -34.21 13.52
CA ASP A 97 17.64 -35.49 13.02
C ASP A 97 18.43 -36.01 11.82
N VAL A 98 18.79 -35.15 10.86
CA VAL A 98 19.63 -35.51 9.70
C VAL A 98 20.98 -36.09 10.17
N ARG A 99 21.65 -35.45 11.13
CA ARG A 99 22.96 -35.91 11.65
C ARG A 99 22.87 -37.28 12.31
N GLU A 100 21.83 -37.53 13.10
CA GLU A 100 21.64 -38.83 13.74
C GLU A 100 21.27 -39.93 12.74
N LEU A 101 20.43 -39.61 11.75
CA LEU A 101 19.98 -40.58 10.75
C LEU A 101 21.06 -40.98 9.75
N ARG A 102 21.99 -40.07 9.40
CA ARG A 102 23.14 -40.39 8.52
C ARG A 102 24.08 -41.46 9.08
N LYS A 103 24.00 -41.77 10.38
CA LYS A 103 24.77 -42.85 11.03
C LYS A 103 24.13 -44.24 10.84
N ARG A 104 22.91 -44.31 10.33
CA ARG A 104 22.17 -45.56 10.10
C ARG A 104 22.28 -45.99 8.64
N ASP A 105 22.00 -47.27 8.38
CA ASP A 105 21.81 -47.72 7.01
C ASP A 105 20.46 -47.22 6.48
N LEU A 106 20.48 -46.54 5.34
CA LEU A 106 19.35 -45.81 4.77
C LEU A 106 19.17 -46.22 3.32
N THR A 107 17.91 -46.40 2.92
CA THR A 107 17.54 -46.58 1.51
C THR A 107 17.87 -45.32 0.70
N GLU A 108 18.03 -45.46 -0.62
CA GLU A 108 18.30 -44.31 -1.51
C GLU A 108 17.21 -43.23 -1.41
N LEU A 109 15.94 -43.61 -1.26
CA LEU A 109 14.84 -42.65 -1.07
C LEU A 109 14.99 -41.86 0.25
N GLN A 110 15.33 -42.54 1.35
CA GLN A 110 15.55 -41.88 2.64
C GLN A 110 16.77 -40.93 2.59
N ARG A 111 17.85 -41.34 1.91
CA ARG A 111 19.02 -40.46 1.68
C ARG A 111 18.64 -39.22 0.88
N ALA A 112 17.83 -39.37 -0.18
CA ALA A 112 17.35 -38.27 -0.99
C ALA A 112 16.56 -37.24 -0.17
N VAL A 113 15.62 -37.75 0.65
CA VAL A 113 14.81 -36.94 1.54
C VAL A 113 15.66 -36.18 2.56
N LEU A 114 16.61 -36.84 3.22
CA LEU A 114 17.46 -36.19 4.22
C LEU A 114 18.42 -35.17 3.61
N ALA A 115 18.95 -35.43 2.42
CA ALA A 115 19.76 -34.45 1.68
C ALA A 115 18.93 -33.20 1.35
N ARG A 116 17.68 -33.35 0.89
CA ARG A 116 16.77 -32.22 0.67
C ARG A 116 16.51 -31.42 1.96
N VAL A 117 16.25 -32.10 3.07
CA VAL A 117 16.07 -31.44 4.39
C VAL A 117 17.33 -30.71 4.84
N ALA A 118 18.51 -31.32 4.64
CA ALA A 118 19.80 -30.70 4.94
C ALA A 118 20.05 -29.45 4.11
N ALA A 119 19.69 -29.49 2.82
CA ALA A 119 19.80 -28.35 1.92
C ALA A 119 18.95 -27.17 2.39
N LEU A 120 17.67 -27.40 2.71
CA LEU A 120 16.77 -26.35 3.20
C LEU A 120 17.28 -25.74 4.53
N ALA A 121 17.79 -26.58 5.43
CA ALA A 121 18.36 -26.11 6.68
C ALA A 121 19.69 -25.34 6.50
N ALA A 122 20.52 -25.73 5.53
CA ALA A 122 21.74 -25.00 5.16
C ALA A 122 21.40 -23.65 4.52
N ALA A 123 20.40 -23.63 3.62
CA ALA A 123 19.89 -22.42 3.00
C ALA A 123 19.44 -21.40 4.06
N ASP A 124 18.72 -21.85 5.08
CA ASP A 124 18.23 -21.01 6.19
C ASP A 124 19.35 -20.34 6.98
N ARG A 125 20.50 -20.99 7.10
CA ARG A 125 21.72 -20.43 7.71
C ARG A 125 22.59 -19.63 6.73
N TYR A 126 22.11 -19.37 5.51
CA TYR A 126 22.87 -18.73 4.42
C TYR A 126 24.15 -19.47 4.01
N ASP A 127 24.23 -20.77 4.30
CA ASP A 127 25.31 -21.64 3.81
C ASP A 127 24.95 -22.19 2.42
N LEU A 128 24.97 -21.29 1.45
CA LEU A 128 24.52 -21.56 0.08
C LEU A 128 25.34 -22.66 -0.64
N PRO A 129 26.68 -22.73 -0.50
CA PRO A 129 27.46 -23.81 -1.11
C PRO A 129 27.05 -25.19 -0.58
N THR A 130 26.84 -25.31 0.74
CA THR A 130 26.35 -26.56 1.33
C THR A 130 24.94 -26.88 0.86
N ALA A 131 24.06 -25.87 0.78
CA ALA A 131 22.69 -26.07 0.32
C ALA A 131 22.63 -26.63 -1.11
N GLU A 132 23.42 -26.10 -2.03
CA GLU A 132 23.50 -26.63 -3.39
C GLU A 132 24.04 -28.04 -3.46
N SER A 133 25.16 -28.30 -2.77
CA SER A 133 25.78 -29.63 -2.72
C SER A 133 24.79 -30.69 -2.21
N GLU A 134 23.98 -30.33 -1.21
CA GLU A 134 22.95 -31.18 -0.65
C GLU A 134 21.72 -31.34 -1.59
N LEU A 135 21.33 -30.31 -2.36
CA LEU A 135 20.30 -30.47 -3.41
C LEU A 135 20.78 -31.36 -4.56
N ASP A 136 22.04 -31.24 -4.97
CA ASP A 136 22.65 -32.12 -5.98
C ASP A 136 22.69 -33.57 -5.48
N ALA A 137 23.01 -33.78 -4.20
CA ALA A 137 22.94 -35.09 -3.58
C ALA A 137 21.50 -35.63 -3.55
N ALA A 138 20.53 -34.80 -3.16
CA ALA A 138 19.11 -35.17 -3.15
C ALA A 138 18.62 -35.60 -4.54
N GLU A 139 18.93 -34.82 -5.57
CA GLU A 139 18.58 -35.14 -6.96
C GLU A 139 19.19 -36.47 -7.43
N ARG A 140 20.49 -36.70 -7.16
CA ARG A 140 21.15 -37.98 -7.50
C ARG A 140 20.46 -39.16 -6.82
N HIS A 141 20.14 -39.04 -5.54
CA HIS A 141 19.48 -40.10 -4.78
C HIS A 141 18.03 -40.34 -5.23
N PHE A 142 17.25 -39.30 -5.55
CA PHE A 142 15.89 -39.46 -6.10
C PHE A 142 15.90 -40.18 -7.45
N ARG A 143 16.87 -39.86 -8.33
CA ARG A 143 17.04 -40.57 -9.61
C ARG A 143 17.39 -42.05 -9.40
N ARG A 144 18.32 -42.36 -8.49
CA ARG A 144 18.68 -43.75 -8.16
C ARG A 144 17.52 -44.54 -7.54
N ALA A 145 16.68 -43.86 -6.77
CA ALA A 145 15.46 -44.44 -6.20
C ALA A 145 14.31 -44.60 -7.22
N GLY A 146 14.48 -44.11 -8.47
CA GLY A 146 13.44 -44.16 -9.50
C GLY A 146 12.22 -43.28 -9.18
N ARG A 147 12.42 -42.16 -8.49
CA ARG A 147 11.37 -41.24 -8.03
C ARG A 147 11.51 -39.87 -8.69
N THR A 148 11.15 -39.78 -9.96
CA THR A 148 11.29 -38.55 -10.76
C THR A 148 10.29 -37.47 -10.36
N GLU A 149 9.17 -37.83 -9.74
CA GLU A 149 8.14 -36.90 -9.25
C GLU A 149 8.67 -35.89 -8.21
N HIS A 150 9.77 -36.20 -7.53
CA HIS A 150 10.39 -35.29 -6.55
C HIS A 150 11.40 -34.32 -7.16
N LEU A 151 11.76 -34.46 -8.43
CA LEU A 151 12.74 -33.59 -9.08
C LEU A 151 12.21 -32.16 -9.29
N GLU A 152 10.90 -32.02 -9.50
CA GLU A 152 10.24 -30.71 -9.57
C GLU A 152 10.40 -29.94 -8.25
N ALA A 153 10.21 -30.61 -7.11
CA ALA A 153 10.41 -30.01 -5.80
C ALA A 153 11.87 -29.56 -5.57
N ILE A 154 12.86 -30.32 -6.08
CA ILE A 154 14.27 -29.90 -6.05
C ILE A 154 14.51 -28.68 -6.94
N GLY A 155 13.88 -28.61 -8.12
CA GLY A 155 13.91 -27.43 -8.98
C GLY A 155 13.38 -26.19 -8.27
N ASN A 156 12.26 -26.32 -7.56
CA ASN A 156 11.68 -25.24 -6.77
C ASN A 156 12.59 -24.82 -5.61
N ASP A 157 13.22 -25.78 -4.92
CA ASP A 157 14.19 -25.48 -3.85
C ASP A 157 15.44 -24.76 -4.40
N ARG A 158 15.90 -25.08 -5.62
CA ARG A 158 17.01 -24.37 -6.29
C ARG A 158 16.62 -22.94 -6.67
N LEU A 159 15.41 -22.74 -7.21
CA LEU A 159 14.90 -21.39 -7.46
C LEU A 159 14.88 -20.55 -6.17
N LEU A 160 14.52 -21.16 -5.04
CA LEU A 160 14.59 -20.50 -3.74
C LEU A 160 16.03 -20.15 -3.33
N LEU A 161 17.04 -20.97 -3.67
CA LEU A 161 18.45 -20.63 -3.45
C LEU A 161 18.90 -19.47 -4.35
N ASP A 162 18.47 -19.44 -5.61
CA ASP A 162 18.80 -18.36 -6.55
C ASP A 162 18.21 -17.01 -6.13
N VAL A 163 16.98 -17.03 -5.58
CA VAL A 163 16.37 -15.88 -4.90
C VAL A 163 17.26 -15.40 -3.76
N ARG A 164 17.72 -16.32 -2.89
CA ARG A 164 18.60 -15.98 -1.76
C ARG A 164 19.94 -15.42 -2.19
N ARG A 165 20.40 -15.72 -3.41
CA ARG A 165 21.62 -15.14 -4.02
C ARG A 165 21.41 -13.77 -4.65
N ALA A 166 20.19 -13.25 -4.67
CA ALA A 166 19.80 -12.08 -5.46
C ALA A 166 20.18 -12.20 -6.95
N SER A 167 20.39 -13.43 -7.45
CA SER A 167 20.85 -13.70 -8.82
C SER A 167 19.69 -13.90 -9.79
N HIS A 168 18.50 -14.15 -9.26
CA HIS A 168 17.27 -14.29 -10.02
C HIS A 168 16.06 -13.91 -9.16
N ALA A 169 15.27 -12.95 -9.62
CA ALA A 169 13.90 -12.77 -9.14
C ALA A 169 13.01 -13.72 -9.98
N PRO A 170 12.55 -14.86 -9.45
CA PRO A 170 11.65 -15.72 -10.18
C PRO A 170 10.38 -14.94 -10.51
N ARG A 171 9.89 -15.08 -11.74
CA ARG A 171 8.57 -14.59 -12.10
C ARG A 171 7.56 -15.33 -11.23
N LEU A 172 6.86 -14.59 -10.38
CA LEU A 172 5.75 -15.06 -9.54
C LEU A 172 4.49 -15.41 -10.36
N ASP A 173 4.66 -15.99 -11.55
CA ASP A 173 3.59 -16.53 -12.39
C ASP A 173 3.08 -17.89 -11.85
N ASP A 174 3.60 -18.34 -10.70
CA ASP A 174 3.15 -19.54 -9.99
C ASP A 174 1.67 -19.45 -9.57
N PRO A 175 0.99 -20.61 -9.49
CA PRO A 175 -0.40 -20.71 -9.03
C PRO A 175 -0.59 -19.98 -7.69
N VAL A 176 -1.76 -19.36 -7.54
CA VAL A 176 -2.14 -18.63 -6.32
C VAL A 176 -1.94 -19.55 -5.10
N PRO A 177 -1.13 -19.14 -4.10
CA PRO A 177 -0.87 -19.96 -2.92
C PRO A 177 -2.19 -20.26 -2.20
N ARG A 178 -2.40 -21.52 -1.86
CA ARG A 178 -3.66 -22.07 -1.33
C ARG A 178 -3.60 -22.40 0.16
N THR A 179 -2.41 -22.40 0.75
CA THR A 179 -2.22 -22.75 2.16
C THR A 179 -1.45 -21.66 2.91
N PRO A 180 -1.64 -21.52 4.24
CA PRO A 180 -0.84 -20.60 5.05
C PRO A 180 0.66 -20.82 4.95
N ALA A 181 1.11 -22.07 4.79
CA ALA A 181 2.52 -22.42 4.62
C ALA A 181 3.09 -21.90 3.28
N GLU A 182 2.36 -22.05 2.18
CA GLU A 182 2.73 -21.50 0.88
C GLU A 182 2.76 -19.96 0.90
N LEU A 183 1.78 -19.33 1.55
CA LEU A 183 1.74 -17.87 1.74
C LEU A 183 2.94 -17.37 2.53
N LEU A 184 3.28 -18.05 3.63
CA LEU A 184 4.45 -17.73 4.46
C LEU A 184 5.75 -17.83 3.65
N GLN A 185 5.93 -18.89 2.86
CA GLN A 185 7.09 -19.06 1.99
C GLN A 185 7.18 -17.96 0.92
N ARG A 186 6.06 -17.63 0.27
CA ARG A 186 5.98 -16.57 -0.75
C ARG A 186 6.24 -15.18 -0.16
N ALA A 187 5.70 -14.88 1.02
CA ALA A 187 5.95 -13.62 1.71
C ALA A 187 7.42 -13.48 2.11
N ALA A 188 8.04 -14.55 2.62
CA ALA A 188 9.47 -14.56 2.93
C ALA A 188 10.34 -14.35 1.67
N ALA A 189 9.93 -14.88 0.51
CA ALA A 189 10.60 -14.59 -0.77
C ALA A 189 10.44 -13.12 -1.18
N LEU A 190 9.20 -12.60 -1.19
CA LEU A 190 8.90 -11.20 -1.50
C LEU A 190 9.64 -10.21 -0.59
N ARG A 191 9.76 -10.51 0.71
CA ARG A 191 10.52 -9.69 1.66
C ARG A 191 12.00 -9.62 1.30
N ARG A 192 12.59 -10.75 0.88
CA ARG A 192 14.01 -10.81 0.46
C ARG A 192 14.26 -9.98 -0.80
N ASP A 193 13.28 -9.92 -1.70
CA ASP A 193 13.30 -9.05 -2.89
C ASP A 193 12.97 -7.58 -2.58
N LEU A 194 12.93 -7.20 -1.29
CA LEU A 194 12.54 -5.87 -0.80
C LEU A 194 11.11 -5.44 -1.17
N ARG A 195 10.27 -6.35 -1.68
CA ARG A 195 8.84 -6.14 -1.97
C ARG A 195 8.00 -6.32 -0.70
N CYS A 196 8.38 -5.60 0.35
CA CYS A 196 7.84 -5.77 1.70
C CYS A 196 6.34 -5.47 1.79
N GLU A 197 5.82 -4.52 0.99
CA GLU A 197 4.39 -4.21 0.97
C GLU A 197 3.55 -5.33 0.37
N GLU A 198 4.02 -5.97 -0.71
CA GLU A 198 3.35 -7.14 -1.28
C GLU A 198 3.43 -8.34 -0.34
N ALA A 199 4.60 -8.58 0.26
CA ALA A 199 4.76 -9.61 1.29
C ALA A 199 3.77 -9.38 2.45
N LEU A 200 3.66 -8.12 2.91
CA LEU A 200 2.72 -7.74 3.97
C LEU A 200 1.28 -8.02 3.54
N ALA A 201 0.88 -7.63 2.32
CA ALA A 201 -0.46 -7.91 1.80
C ALA A 201 -0.78 -9.41 1.77
N GLN A 202 0.18 -10.25 1.34
CA GLN A 202 0.04 -11.71 1.34
C GLN A 202 -0.13 -12.26 2.76
N MET A 203 0.67 -11.77 3.72
CA MET A 203 0.57 -12.22 5.11
C MET A 203 -0.69 -11.71 5.81
N THR A 204 -1.15 -10.49 5.51
CA THR A 204 -2.43 -9.98 5.97
C THR A 204 -3.57 -10.87 5.45
N ARG A 205 -3.55 -11.23 4.16
CA ARG A 205 -4.52 -12.18 3.59
C ARG A 205 -4.43 -13.56 4.26
N CYS A 206 -3.22 -14.03 4.57
CA CYS A 206 -3.01 -15.29 5.30
C CYS A 206 -3.76 -15.29 6.64
N VAL A 207 -3.60 -14.24 7.45
CA VAL A 207 -4.23 -14.16 8.78
C VAL A 207 -5.73 -13.86 8.75
N THR A 208 -6.25 -13.24 7.68
CA THR A 208 -7.68 -12.90 7.58
C THR A 208 -8.51 -13.96 6.87
N SER A 209 -7.93 -14.71 5.92
CA SER A 209 -8.69 -15.60 5.02
C SER A 209 -8.55 -17.08 5.37
N TYR A 210 -7.60 -17.45 6.24
CA TYR A 210 -7.32 -18.84 6.56
C TYR A 210 -7.33 -19.10 8.06
N GLU A 211 -7.82 -20.27 8.45
CA GLU A 211 -7.61 -20.78 9.80
C GLU A 211 -6.16 -21.22 9.96
N ILE A 212 -5.39 -20.47 10.76
CA ILE A 212 -3.97 -20.75 10.95
C ILE A 212 -3.79 -21.81 12.03
N GLU A 213 -3.23 -22.94 11.62
CA GLU A 213 -2.86 -24.03 12.50
C GLU A 213 -1.97 -23.56 13.67
N PRO A 214 -2.17 -24.09 14.88
CA PRO A 214 -1.38 -23.72 16.05
C PRO A 214 0.14 -23.82 15.84
N ALA A 215 0.61 -24.77 15.02
CA ALA A 215 2.04 -24.94 14.75
C ALA A 215 2.62 -23.90 13.78
N LEU A 216 1.80 -23.35 12.88
CA LEU A 216 2.23 -22.30 11.93
C LEU A 216 2.06 -20.89 12.52
N ARG A 217 1.17 -20.73 13.51
CA ARG A 217 0.88 -19.46 14.15
C ARG A 217 2.13 -18.69 14.61
N PRO A 218 3.16 -19.30 15.24
CA PRO A 218 4.36 -18.58 15.64
C PRO A 218 5.14 -18.03 14.43
N ALA A 219 5.25 -18.81 13.35
CA ALA A 219 5.99 -18.41 12.16
C ALA A 219 5.24 -17.31 11.37
N VAL A 220 3.91 -17.44 11.24
CA VAL A 220 3.05 -16.43 10.62
C VAL A 220 3.07 -15.13 11.42
N LEU A 221 2.95 -15.19 12.75
CA LEU A 221 3.05 -14.00 13.61
C LEU A 221 4.42 -13.35 13.50
N HIS A 222 5.51 -14.14 13.48
CA HIS A 222 6.86 -13.62 13.34
C HIS A 222 7.03 -12.88 12.01
N GLU A 223 6.71 -13.52 10.89
CA GLU A 223 6.88 -12.94 9.56
C GLU A 223 5.98 -11.69 9.36
N LEU A 224 4.73 -11.74 9.82
CA LEU A 224 3.85 -10.56 9.79
C LEU A 224 4.41 -9.41 10.62
N THR A 225 4.94 -9.70 11.82
CA THR A 225 5.53 -8.68 12.70
C THR A 225 6.79 -8.08 12.06
N VAL A 226 7.66 -8.91 11.49
CA VAL A 226 8.84 -8.49 10.71
C VAL A 226 8.43 -7.54 9.59
N LEU A 227 7.42 -7.92 8.80
CA LEU A 227 6.95 -7.12 7.67
C LEU A 227 6.36 -5.79 8.11
N LEU A 228 5.53 -5.78 9.15
CA LEU A 228 4.99 -4.54 9.73
C LEU A 228 6.09 -3.60 10.23
N VAL A 229 7.16 -4.14 10.83
CA VAL A 229 8.33 -3.33 11.20
C VAL A 229 9.03 -2.79 9.95
N MET A 230 9.26 -3.63 8.94
CA MET A 230 9.96 -3.23 7.73
C MET A 230 9.21 -2.18 6.91
N THR A 231 7.88 -2.20 6.92
CA THR A 231 7.02 -1.22 6.25
C THR A 231 6.64 -0.03 7.16
N ARG A 232 7.38 0.18 8.27
CA ARG A 232 7.20 1.31 9.20
C ARG A 232 5.84 1.37 9.90
N GLN A 233 5.15 0.25 10.06
CA GLN A 233 3.89 0.13 10.79
C GLN A 233 4.13 -0.30 12.26
N ALA A 234 5.01 0.41 12.96
CA ALA A 234 5.48 0.04 14.31
C ALA A 234 4.34 -0.11 15.34
N GLY A 235 3.30 0.73 15.26
CA GLY A 235 2.14 0.61 16.14
C GLY A 235 1.37 -0.70 15.96
N ALA A 236 1.23 -1.17 14.71
CA ALA A 236 0.62 -2.45 14.41
C ALA A 236 1.53 -3.62 14.85
N ALA A 237 2.84 -3.52 14.61
CA ALA A 237 3.80 -4.53 15.05
C ALA A 237 3.80 -4.69 16.59
N ARG A 238 3.80 -3.59 17.35
CA ARG A 238 3.77 -3.62 18.82
C ARG A 238 2.53 -4.32 19.38
N ARG A 239 1.38 -4.24 18.69
CA ARG A 239 0.17 -4.99 19.07
C ARG A 239 0.32 -6.50 18.91
N LEU A 240 1.22 -6.96 18.03
CA LEU A 240 1.52 -8.38 17.85
C LEU A 240 2.59 -8.91 18.81
N PHE A 241 3.37 -8.04 19.47
CA PHE A 241 4.45 -8.49 20.37
C PHE A 241 3.98 -9.41 21.50
N PRO A 242 2.88 -9.13 22.23
CA PRO A 242 2.41 -10.05 23.28
C PRO A 242 2.04 -11.44 22.73
N LEU A 243 1.43 -11.49 21.55
CA LEU A 243 1.07 -12.75 20.88
C LEU A 243 2.31 -13.51 20.43
N LEU A 244 3.31 -12.81 19.91
CA LEU A 244 4.56 -13.41 19.47
C LEU A 244 5.39 -13.94 20.66
N VAL A 245 5.45 -13.18 21.76
CA VAL A 245 6.10 -13.59 23.01
C VAL A 245 5.39 -14.81 23.62
N ALA A 246 4.07 -14.82 23.65
CA ALA A 246 3.30 -15.97 24.11
C ALA A 246 3.57 -17.22 23.25
N ALA A 247 3.83 -17.04 21.96
CA ALA A 247 4.08 -18.14 21.02
C ALA A 247 5.53 -18.66 21.04
N ARG A 248 6.54 -17.79 21.29
CA ARG A 248 7.96 -18.11 21.07
C ARG A 248 8.90 -17.79 22.24
N GLY A 249 8.40 -17.20 23.32
CA GLY A 249 9.22 -16.67 24.42
C GLY A 249 9.66 -15.22 24.18
N PRO A 250 10.11 -14.49 25.21
CA PRO A 250 10.53 -13.08 25.10
C PRO A 250 11.76 -12.87 24.21
N GLU A 251 12.60 -13.89 24.04
CA GLU A 251 13.82 -13.84 23.23
C GLU A 251 13.54 -13.64 21.74
N VAL A 252 12.31 -13.92 21.28
CA VAL A 252 11.93 -13.69 19.88
C VAL A 252 11.92 -12.19 19.52
N LEU A 253 11.73 -11.30 20.49
CA LEU A 253 11.70 -9.87 20.23
C LEU A 253 13.07 -9.33 19.84
N SER A 254 14.17 -9.91 20.35
CA SER A 254 15.53 -9.56 19.92
C SER A 254 15.90 -10.15 18.55
N GLN A 255 15.09 -11.07 18.02
CA GLN A 255 15.23 -11.62 16.66
C GLN A 255 14.43 -10.83 15.63
N LEU A 256 13.50 -9.97 16.06
CA LEU A 256 12.81 -9.08 15.14
C LEU A 256 13.81 -8.08 14.56
N PRO A 257 13.71 -7.73 13.26
CA PRO A 257 14.45 -6.61 12.72
C PRO A 257 14.08 -5.40 13.55
N ASP A 258 15.05 -4.87 14.26
CA ASP A 258 14.78 -3.91 15.30
C ASP A 258 14.34 -2.60 14.63
N ALA A 259 13.10 -2.18 14.89
CA ALA A 259 12.62 -0.86 14.48
C ALA A 259 13.34 0.26 15.26
N THR A 260 14.03 -0.11 16.35
CA THR A 260 14.49 0.78 17.41
C THR A 260 15.98 0.66 17.77
N GLN A 261 16.75 -0.33 17.30
CA GLN A 261 18.22 -0.33 17.41
C GLN A 261 18.94 -0.82 16.16
N THR A 262 20.09 -0.18 15.92
CA THR A 262 20.96 -0.24 14.74
C THR A 262 20.23 -0.45 13.43
N LEU A 263 19.85 0.67 12.80
CA LEU A 263 19.60 0.73 11.36
C LEU A 263 20.60 -0.19 10.64
N SER A 264 20.09 -1.19 9.92
CA SER A 264 20.90 -1.98 8.99
C SER A 264 21.76 -1.03 8.16
N PRO A 265 22.99 -1.40 7.77
CA PRO A 265 23.90 -0.51 7.05
C PRO A 265 23.21 0.27 5.93
N ASP A 266 22.38 -0.37 5.11
CA ASP A 266 21.67 0.29 4.00
C ASP A 266 20.60 1.29 4.48
N ARG A 267 19.76 0.92 5.45
CA ARG A 267 18.80 1.86 6.07
C ARG A 267 19.47 3.03 6.79
N ARG A 268 20.65 2.80 7.36
CA ARG A 268 21.45 3.85 7.98
C ARG A 268 21.88 4.84 6.91
N LEU A 269 22.36 4.35 5.77
CA LEU A 269 22.72 5.18 4.63
C LEU A 269 21.51 5.94 4.06
N ASP A 270 20.36 5.31 3.91
CA ASP A 270 19.13 6.01 3.47
C ASP A 270 18.72 7.13 4.43
N GLN A 271 18.82 6.89 5.74
CA GLN A 271 18.53 7.90 6.75
C GLN A 271 19.58 9.04 6.70
N VAL A 272 20.86 8.73 6.51
CA VAL A 272 21.91 9.74 6.30
C VAL A 272 21.59 10.59 5.07
N ARG A 273 21.20 9.99 3.94
CA ARG A 273 20.82 10.73 2.72
C ARG A 273 19.62 11.65 2.92
N ARG A 274 18.63 11.21 3.72
CA ARG A 274 17.51 12.07 4.11
C ARG A 274 17.97 13.27 4.94
N LEU A 275 18.81 13.04 5.96
CA LEU A 275 19.37 14.11 6.80
C LEU A 275 20.20 15.10 5.95
N ILE A 276 20.94 14.62 4.94
CA ILE A 276 21.64 15.49 3.98
C ILE A 276 20.65 16.38 3.21
N ALA A 277 19.56 15.80 2.71
CA ALA A 277 18.53 16.55 1.98
C ALA A 277 17.80 17.59 2.85
N GLU A 278 17.67 17.31 4.15
CA GLU A 278 17.11 18.22 5.17
C GLU A 278 18.16 19.23 5.71
N ASN A 279 19.39 19.20 5.18
CA ASN A 279 20.52 20.02 5.61
C ASN A 279 20.94 19.81 7.08
N GLU A 280 20.62 18.66 7.68
CA GLU A 280 21.04 18.26 9.02
C GLU A 280 22.42 17.58 9.01
N LEU A 281 23.43 18.28 8.48
CA LEU A 281 24.73 17.68 8.12
C LEU A 281 25.53 17.12 9.31
N THR A 282 25.33 17.64 10.52
CA THR A 282 25.99 17.15 11.74
C THR A 282 25.39 15.81 12.20
N ALA A 283 24.06 15.67 12.12
CA ALA A 283 23.37 14.43 12.43
C ALA A 283 23.67 13.36 11.36
N ALA A 284 23.73 13.76 10.09
CA ALA A 284 24.14 12.88 9.00
C ALA A 284 25.55 12.31 9.22
N GLU A 285 26.52 13.13 9.66
CA GLU A 285 27.89 12.67 9.93
C GLU A 285 27.98 11.77 11.16
N SER A 286 27.29 12.11 12.25
CA SER A 286 27.31 11.27 13.46
C SER A 286 26.67 9.90 13.21
N LEU A 287 25.69 9.84 12.30
CA LEU A 287 25.03 8.60 11.91
C LEU A 287 25.84 7.81 10.87
N LEU A 288 26.65 8.48 10.05
CA LEU A 288 27.53 7.83 9.06
C LEU A 288 28.75 7.20 9.75
N SER A 289 28.59 5.99 10.26
CA SER A 289 29.70 5.18 10.81
C SER A 289 30.71 4.78 9.74
N GLU A 290 31.86 4.24 10.13
CA GLU A 290 32.82 3.64 9.19
C GLU A 290 32.15 2.57 8.30
N GLY A 291 32.51 2.57 7.03
CA GLY A 291 31.99 1.63 6.04
C GLY A 291 32.84 1.63 4.78
N ASN A 292 32.65 0.61 3.94
CA ASN A 292 33.51 0.37 2.77
C ASN A 292 32.72 -0.11 1.54
N SER A 293 31.39 -0.11 1.61
CA SER A 293 30.54 -0.51 0.48
C SER A 293 30.45 0.62 -0.57
N PRO A 294 30.13 0.31 -1.83
CA PRO A 294 29.91 1.34 -2.85
C PRO A 294 28.81 2.35 -2.46
N LEU A 295 27.72 1.87 -1.86
CA LEU A 295 26.62 2.73 -1.38
C LEU A 295 27.05 3.62 -0.21
N TRP A 296 27.90 3.10 0.68
CA TRP A 296 28.50 3.90 1.75
C TRP A 296 29.36 5.02 1.17
N HIS A 297 30.23 4.71 0.20
CA HIS A 297 31.05 5.72 -0.46
C HIS A 297 30.22 6.76 -1.20
N LEU A 298 29.14 6.36 -1.88
CA LEU A 298 28.23 7.32 -2.50
C LEU A 298 27.64 8.29 -1.46
N THR A 299 27.13 7.76 -0.34
CA THR A 299 26.53 8.55 0.74
C THR A 299 27.55 9.45 1.44
N ALA A 300 28.76 8.95 1.69
CA ALA A 300 29.87 9.71 2.25
C ALA A 300 30.31 10.85 1.30
N GLY A 301 30.30 10.60 -0.01
CA GLY A 301 30.54 11.61 -1.03
C GLY A 301 29.48 12.71 -1.02
N GLU A 302 28.19 12.35 -0.94
CA GLU A 302 27.08 13.31 -0.84
C GLU A 302 27.19 14.19 0.41
N LEU A 303 27.54 13.60 1.57
CA LEU A 303 27.75 14.34 2.81
C LEU A 303 28.94 15.30 2.73
N ALA A 304 30.05 14.87 2.12
CA ALA A 304 31.22 15.70 1.92
C ALA A 304 30.92 16.88 0.98
N TYR A 305 30.19 16.61 -0.11
CA TYR A 305 29.77 17.61 -1.09
C TYR A 305 28.87 18.67 -0.45
N ALA A 306 27.84 18.25 0.30
CA ALA A 306 26.93 19.17 0.99
C ALA A 306 27.64 20.10 2.00
N ARG A 307 28.82 19.71 2.50
CA ARG A 307 29.67 20.53 3.39
C ARG A 307 30.72 21.37 2.65
N GLY A 308 30.71 21.38 1.32
CA GLY A 308 31.72 22.08 0.52
C GLY A 308 33.11 21.42 0.54
N ARG A 309 33.22 20.16 0.98
CA ARG A 309 34.49 19.40 1.00
C ARG A 309 34.69 18.67 -0.33
N LEU A 310 34.83 19.43 -1.42
CA LEU A 310 34.79 18.92 -2.80
C LEU A 310 35.85 17.83 -3.07
N ASP A 311 37.10 18.00 -2.61
CA ASP A 311 38.15 16.97 -2.77
C ASP A 311 37.82 15.63 -2.11
N GLN A 312 37.18 15.68 -0.94
CA GLN A 312 36.77 14.49 -0.21
C GLN A 312 35.57 13.83 -0.90
N ALA A 313 34.61 14.63 -1.38
CA ALA A 313 33.48 14.15 -2.16
C ALA A 313 33.95 13.42 -3.43
N ALA A 314 34.86 14.03 -4.20
CA ALA A 314 35.41 13.44 -5.41
C ALA A 314 36.13 12.11 -5.15
N ARG A 315 36.91 12.01 -4.06
CA ARG A 315 37.54 10.73 -3.67
C ARG A 315 36.51 9.64 -3.38
N HIS A 316 35.46 9.94 -2.64
CA HIS A 316 34.43 8.97 -2.30
C HIS A 316 33.58 8.56 -3.51
N PHE A 317 33.17 9.49 -4.37
CA PHE A 317 32.45 9.15 -5.60
C PHE A 317 33.27 8.26 -6.54
N ARG A 318 34.59 8.52 -6.66
CA ARG A 318 35.50 7.65 -7.43
C ARG A 318 35.62 6.24 -6.82
N GLN A 319 35.63 6.12 -5.50
CA GLN A 319 35.62 4.81 -4.82
C GLN A 319 34.29 4.07 -5.03
N ALA A 320 33.16 4.79 -5.01
CA ALA A 320 31.85 4.21 -5.27
C ALA A 320 31.77 3.66 -6.71
N SER A 321 32.21 4.42 -7.72
CA SER A 321 32.16 4.00 -9.12
C SER A 321 33.12 2.85 -9.45
N ALA A 322 34.30 2.80 -8.82
CA ALA A 322 35.29 1.76 -9.05
C ALA A 322 34.92 0.40 -8.41
N ARG A 323 34.11 0.41 -7.34
CA ARG A 323 33.81 -0.80 -6.54
C ARG A 323 32.45 -1.43 -6.83
N THR A 324 31.61 -0.77 -7.61
CA THR A 324 30.30 -1.32 -7.95
C THR A 324 30.30 -1.95 -9.33
N ASP A 325 29.79 -3.19 -9.40
CA ASP A 325 29.43 -3.83 -10.67
C ASP A 325 28.05 -3.39 -11.16
N HIS A 326 27.29 -2.65 -10.33
CA HIS A 326 25.96 -2.17 -10.67
C HIS A 326 26.06 -0.93 -11.57
N THR A 327 25.74 -1.11 -12.85
CA THR A 327 25.84 -0.06 -13.89
C THR A 327 25.18 1.26 -13.49
N GLU A 328 23.99 1.23 -12.87
CA GLU A 328 23.29 2.45 -12.46
C GLU A 328 23.96 3.16 -11.28
N LEU A 329 24.49 2.41 -10.30
CA LEU A 329 25.19 2.98 -9.16
C LEU A 329 26.52 3.58 -9.63
N LYS A 330 27.17 2.93 -10.59
CA LYS A 330 28.38 3.43 -11.26
C LYS A 330 28.09 4.73 -12.00
N ALA A 331 27.04 4.77 -12.83
CA ALA A 331 26.64 5.96 -13.56
C ALA A 331 26.28 7.12 -12.63
N LEU A 332 25.53 6.86 -11.55
CA LEU A 332 25.20 7.87 -10.54
C LEU A 332 26.45 8.41 -9.83
N ALA A 333 27.35 7.52 -9.39
CA ALA A 333 28.60 7.92 -8.75
C ALA A 333 29.49 8.75 -9.69
N LEU A 334 29.58 8.38 -10.96
CA LEU A 334 30.33 9.13 -11.98
C LEU A 334 29.68 10.50 -12.29
N ARG A 335 28.34 10.60 -12.32
CA ARG A 335 27.65 11.89 -12.45
C ARG A 335 27.96 12.81 -11.29
N LYS A 336 27.83 12.32 -10.06
CA LYS A 336 28.16 13.08 -8.84
C LYS A 336 29.63 13.48 -8.77
N LEU A 337 30.53 12.61 -9.24
CA LEU A 337 31.94 12.95 -9.39
C LEU A 337 32.15 14.09 -10.39
N GLY A 338 31.48 14.04 -11.53
CA GLY A 338 31.52 15.10 -12.54
C GLY A 338 31.03 16.44 -11.99
N ASP A 339 29.87 16.45 -11.32
CA ASP A 339 29.32 17.65 -10.67
C ASP A 339 30.33 18.23 -9.65
N THR A 340 30.93 17.36 -8.84
CA THR A 340 31.94 17.77 -7.84
C THR A 340 33.19 18.36 -8.49
N CYS A 341 33.67 17.79 -9.59
CA CYS A 341 34.83 18.31 -10.33
C CYS A 341 34.52 19.68 -10.97
N ALA A 342 33.32 19.85 -11.54
CA ALA A 342 32.90 21.12 -12.12
C ALA A 342 32.86 22.23 -11.06
N ASP A 343 32.29 21.96 -9.89
CA ASP A 343 32.24 22.93 -8.79
C ASP A 343 33.64 23.22 -8.20
N ALA A 344 34.58 22.30 -8.34
CA ALA A 344 35.98 22.50 -7.96
C ALA A 344 36.80 23.26 -9.01
N GLY A 345 36.22 23.57 -10.17
CA GLY A 345 36.88 24.25 -11.29
C GLY A 345 37.69 23.34 -12.22
N ASP A 346 37.53 22.02 -12.12
CA ASP A 346 38.17 21.02 -12.98
C ASP A 346 37.20 20.55 -14.07
N GLU A 347 36.98 21.41 -15.06
CA GLU A 347 36.02 21.19 -16.15
C GLU A 347 36.38 19.99 -17.04
N GLU A 348 37.67 19.72 -17.25
CA GLU A 348 38.13 18.59 -18.07
C GLU A 348 37.81 17.26 -17.40
N GLN A 349 38.12 17.12 -16.11
CA GLN A 349 37.79 15.92 -15.35
C GLN A 349 36.28 15.73 -15.20
N ALA A 350 35.53 16.83 -15.04
CA ALA A 350 34.07 16.80 -14.99
C ALA A 350 33.48 16.22 -16.27
N LEU A 351 33.93 16.73 -17.43
CA LEU A 351 33.53 16.25 -18.74
C LEU A 351 33.87 14.77 -18.93
N GLN A 352 35.07 14.33 -18.53
CA GLN A 352 35.44 12.91 -18.58
C GLN A 352 34.51 12.05 -17.73
N CYS A 353 34.19 12.45 -16.49
CA CYS A 353 33.34 11.68 -15.60
C CYS A 353 31.90 11.58 -16.13
N TRP A 354 31.35 12.68 -16.67
CA TRP A 354 30.04 12.66 -17.31
C TRP A 354 30.02 11.76 -18.56
N ASN A 355 31.06 11.81 -19.40
CA ASN A 355 31.19 10.91 -20.54
C ASN A 355 31.25 9.43 -20.11
N GLU A 356 32.01 9.10 -19.06
CA GLU A 356 32.08 7.74 -18.53
C GLU A 356 30.76 7.27 -17.89
N ALA A 357 30.08 8.15 -17.15
CA ALA A 357 28.75 7.89 -16.64
C ALA A 357 27.78 7.57 -17.79
N HIS A 358 27.90 8.33 -18.86
CA HIS A 358 27.08 8.18 -20.05
C HIS A 358 27.40 6.89 -20.81
N HIS A 359 28.65 6.47 -20.86
CA HIS A 359 29.04 5.15 -21.37
C HIS A 359 28.43 4.02 -20.53
N ALA A 360 28.31 4.19 -19.20
CA ALA A 360 27.59 3.25 -18.36
C ALA A 360 26.07 3.24 -18.66
N ASP A 361 25.50 4.37 -19.09
CA ASP A 361 24.12 4.49 -19.61
C ASP A 361 23.98 4.13 -21.10
N GLY A 362 25.05 3.64 -21.75
CA GLY A 362 25.17 3.46 -23.20
C GLY A 362 24.11 2.57 -23.86
N ARG A 363 23.26 1.90 -23.09
CA ARG A 363 22.07 1.17 -23.55
C ARG A 363 21.09 2.08 -24.30
N VAL A 364 20.83 3.29 -23.81
CA VAL A 364 19.89 4.23 -24.47
C VAL A 364 20.50 4.75 -25.77
N LEU A 365 21.74 5.24 -25.76
CA LEU A 365 22.42 5.67 -26.97
C LEU A 365 22.54 4.56 -28.03
N ALA A 366 22.85 3.33 -27.62
CA ALA A 366 22.90 2.20 -28.54
C ALA A 366 21.53 1.96 -29.18
N ALA A 367 20.45 2.07 -28.40
CA ALA A 367 19.09 1.95 -28.92
C ALA A 367 18.72 3.14 -29.84
N VAL A 368 19.10 4.37 -29.49
CA VAL A 368 18.90 5.57 -30.32
C VAL A 368 19.63 5.44 -31.66
N ARG A 369 20.91 5.03 -31.66
CA ARG A 369 21.67 4.77 -32.91
C ARG A 369 21.00 3.70 -33.76
N ARG A 370 20.38 2.70 -33.12
CA ARG A 370 19.61 1.68 -33.82
C ARG A 370 18.30 2.23 -34.39
N VAL A 371 17.60 3.12 -33.69
CA VAL A 371 16.43 3.83 -34.22
C VAL A 371 16.80 4.67 -35.45
N HIS A 372 17.93 5.36 -35.43
CA HIS A 372 18.40 6.10 -36.61
C HIS A 372 18.69 5.18 -37.81
N ARG A 373 19.21 3.98 -37.57
CA ARG A 373 19.54 3.00 -38.62
C ARG A 373 18.32 2.23 -39.14
N ASP A 374 17.49 1.74 -38.23
CA ASP A 374 16.43 0.76 -38.50
C ASP A 374 15.03 1.42 -38.54
N GLY A 375 14.94 2.72 -38.23
CA GLY A 375 13.72 3.52 -38.20
C GLY A 375 12.73 3.08 -37.11
N GLU A 376 11.43 3.23 -37.42
CA GLU A 376 10.32 2.89 -36.50
C GLU A 376 10.40 1.47 -35.95
N LYS A 377 11.05 0.54 -36.68
CA LYS A 377 11.18 -0.85 -36.28
C LYS A 377 11.93 -1.00 -34.97
N ALA A 378 12.89 -0.14 -34.66
CA ALA A 378 13.72 -0.22 -33.46
C ALA A 378 13.18 0.56 -32.25
N LEU A 379 12.08 1.32 -32.41
CA LEU A 379 11.52 2.16 -31.34
C LEU A 379 11.14 1.37 -30.08
N ALA A 380 10.67 0.13 -30.23
CA ALA A 380 10.38 -0.73 -29.08
C ALA A 380 11.65 -1.03 -28.25
N GLY A 381 12.80 -1.21 -28.91
CA GLY A 381 14.08 -1.39 -28.24
C GLY A 381 14.53 -0.14 -27.48
N LEU A 382 14.23 1.05 -28.01
CA LEU A 382 14.46 2.32 -27.31
C LEU A 382 13.58 2.47 -26.07
N VAL A 383 12.28 2.18 -26.17
CA VAL A 383 11.38 2.18 -25.00
C VAL A 383 11.92 1.28 -23.90
N VAL A 384 12.35 0.07 -24.26
CA VAL A 384 12.95 -0.89 -23.34
C VAL A 384 14.28 -0.40 -22.75
N ALA A 385 15.12 0.27 -23.54
CA ALA A 385 16.37 0.84 -23.04
C ALA A 385 16.12 1.98 -22.05
N VAL A 386 15.17 2.86 -22.34
CA VAL A 386 14.75 3.96 -21.43
C VAL A 386 14.15 3.41 -20.15
N GLU A 387 13.35 2.35 -20.25
CA GLU A 387 12.76 1.66 -19.10
C GLU A 387 13.84 0.96 -18.25
N ALA A 388 14.79 0.26 -18.89
CA ALA A 388 15.89 -0.43 -18.22
C ALA A 388 16.93 0.52 -17.60
N ALA A 389 17.04 1.75 -18.09
CA ALA A 389 17.87 2.80 -17.50
C ALA A 389 17.27 3.36 -16.20
N ARG A 390 16.06 2.92 -15.82
CA ARG A 390 15.32 3.36 -14.63
C ARG A 390 15.15 2.25 -13.60
N GLY A 391 15.98 1.20 -13.65
CA GLY A 391 15.94 0.09 -12.71
C GLY A 391 14.81 -0.93 -12.93
N ALA A 392 14.02 -0.81 -13.99
CA ALA A 392 13.09 -1.87 -14.36
C ALA A 392 13.84 -3.03 -15.05
N ASP A 393 13.25 -4.23 -15.04
CA ASP A 393 13.78 -5.43 -15.71
C ASP A 393 12.98 -5.79 -16.98
N PRO A 394 12.98 -4.94 -18.03
CA PRO A 394 12.37 -5.28 -19.31
C PRO A 394 13.23 -6.31 -20.06
N PRO A 395 12.74 -6.92 -21.15
CA PRO A 395 13.57 -7.73 -22.04
C PRO A 395 14.82 -6.96 -22.51
N ARG A 396 15.82 -7.66 -23.07
CA ARG A 396 17.02 -6.99 -23.60
C ARG A 396 16.63 -6.04 -24.74
N SER A 397 17.12 -4.79 -24.71
CA SER A 397 16.84 -3.77 -25.74
C SER A 397 17.32 -4.18 -27.15
N THR A 398 18.27 -5.12 -27.24
CA THR A 398 18.77 -5.68 -28.50
C THR A 398 17.80 -6.68 -29.14
N ASP A 399 16.90 -7.28 -28.37
CA ASP A 399 15.84 -8.16 -28.85
C ASP A 399 14.56 -7.35 -29.14
N VAL A 400 14.54 -6.76 -30.34
CA VAL A 400 13.44 -5.89 -30.80
C VAL A 400 12.09 -6.62 -30.82
N GLU A 401 12.08 -7.94 -31.06
CA GLU A 401 10.84 -8.71 -31.07
C GLU A 401 10.29 -8.92 -29.65
N ALA A 402 11.15 -9.29 -28.70
CA ALA A 402 10.77 -9.39 -27.31
C ALA A 402 10.31 -8.03 -26.77
N ALA A 403 11.03 -6.95 -27.12
CA ALA A 403 10.65 -5.58 -26.77
C ALA A 403 9.26 -5.22 -27.31
N ARG A 404 8.94 -5.55 -28.57
CA ARG A 404 7.61 -5.33 -29.15
C ARG A 404 6.52 -6.15 -28.47
N ARG A 405 6.79 -7.44 -28.18
CA ARG A 405 5.82 -8.32 -27.49
C ARG A 405 5.50 -7.79 -26.10
N TRP A 406 6.54 -7.44 -25.35
CA TRP A 406 6.42 -6.84 -24.02
C TRP A 406 5.64 -5.53 -24.10
N LEU A 407 6.04 -4.62 -24.99
CA LEU A 407 5.39 -3.32 -25.11
C LEU A 407 3.92 -3.43 -25.50
N ARG A 408 3.58 -4.32 -26.45
CA ARG A 408 2.18 -4.61 -26.81
C ARG A 408 1.39 -5.16 -25.61
N LYS A 409 1.99 -6.04 -24.81
CA LYS A 409 1.34 -6.58 -23.60
C LYS A 409 1.07 -5.46 -22.60
N THR A 410 2.05 -4.60 -22.35
CA THR A 410 1.99 -3.50 -21.40
C THR A 410 0.99 -2.40 -21.81
N THR A 411 0.96 -2.04 -23.09
CA THR A 411 0.13 -0.93 -23.59
C THR A 411 -1.28 -1.34 -24.02
N ARG A 412 -1.57 -2.64 -24.14
CA ARG A 412 -2.90 -3.13 -24.55
C ARG A 412 -4.03 -2.61 -23.67
N LYS A 413 -3.74 -2.35 -22.39
CA LYS A 413 -4.70 -1.86 -21.40
C LYS A 413 -4.91 -0.34 -21.44
N LEU A 414 -4.09 0.41 -22.18
CA LEU A 414 -4.22 1.86 -22.25
C LEU A 414 -5.53 2.25 -22.98
N PRO A 415 -6.33 3.16 -22.40
CA PRO A 415 -7.44 3.80 -23.08
C PRO A 415 -7.03 4.42 -24.41
N ARG A 416 -7.97 4.54 -25.35
CA ARG A 416 -7.68 5.05 -26.71
C ARG A 416 -7.29 6.54 -26.74
N ASP A 417 -7.71 7.28 -25.73
CA ASP A 417 -7.47 8.70 -25.48
C ASP A 417 -6.29 8.93 -24.51
N GLN A 418 -5.54 7.87 -24.18
CA GLN A 418 -4.38 7.94 -23.29
C GLN A 418 -3.09 7.51 -23.98
N VAL A 419 -2.01 8.23 -23.70
CA VAL A 419 -0.63 7.85 -24.08
C VAL A 419 0.27 7.84 -22.86
N VAL A 420 1.42 7.19 -22.99
CA VAL A 420 2.51 7.30 -22.03
C VAL A 420 3.60 8.18 -22.63
N TRP A 421 4.02 9.22 -21.93
CA TRP A 421 5.12 10.09 -22.31
C TRP A 421 6.33 9.80 -21.43
N MET A 422 7.37 9.22 -22.02
CA MET A 422 8.62 8.87 -21.33
C MET A 422 9.71 9.88 -21.71
N MET A 423 10.39 10.46 -20.73
CA MET A 423 11.51 11.39 -20.98
C MET A 423 12.82 10.88 -20.40
N HIS A 424 13.87 10.77 -21.21
CA HIS A 424 15.20 10.38 -20.74
C HIS A 424 16.24 11.35 -21.25
N ALA A 425 16.93 12.02 -20.32
CA ALA A 425 17.99 12.93 -20.64
C ALA A 425 19.31 12.18 -20.83
N THR A 426 19.98 12.47 -21.94
CA THR A 426 21.40 12.21 -22.17
C THR A 426 22.18 13.53 -22.01
N GLN A 427 23.50 13.51 -22.19
CA GLN A 427 24.31 14.72 -21.98
C GLN A 427 23.90 15.88 -22.88
N ASP A 428 23.70 15.61 -24.16
CA ASP A 428 23.45 16.64 -25.18
C ASP A 428 22.04 16.58 -25.75
N GLN A 429 21.25 15.57 -25.38
CA GLN A 429 19.91 15.39 -25.93
C GLN A 429 18.89 14.95 -24.88
N LEU A 430 17.66 15.43 -24.99
CA LEU A 430 16.50 14.89 -24.29
C LEU A 430 15.70 14.01 -25.26
N HIS A 431 15.50 12.76 -24.88
CA HIS A 431 14.70 11.83 -25.66
C HIS A 431 13.29 11.73 -25.09
N HIS A 432 12.30 12.10 -25.91
CA HIS A 432 10.89 11.90 -25.63
C HIS A 432 10.42 10.67 -26.38
N VAL A 433 9.80 9.72 -25.68
CA VAL A 433 9.18 8.55 -26.27
C VAL A 433 7.70 8.54 -25.89
N ILE A 434 6.85 8.77 -26.89
CA ILE A 434 5.39 8.79 -26.74
C ILE A 434 4.87 7.42 -27.15
N VAL A 435 4.34 6.67 -26.19
CA VAL A 435 3.85 5.32 -26.35
C VAL A 435 2.33 5.32 -26.31
N GLY A 436 1.71 5.17 -27.47
CA GLY A 436 0.27 4.97 -27.63
C GLY A 436 -0.03 3.80 -28.56
N ARG A 437 -0.94 4.02 -29.52
CA ARG A 437 -1.18 3.07 -30.62
C ARG A 437 -0.02 3.04 -31.62
N LYS A 438 0.67 4.18 -31.74
CA LYS A 438 1.96 4.32 -32.42
C LYS A 438 2.99 4.72 -31.36
N ILE A 439 4.26 4.47 -31.67
CA ILE A 439 5.38 4.95 -30.86
C ILE A 439 6.02 6.07 -31.64
N THR A 440 6.20 7.23 -31.00
CA THR A 440 6.92 8.36 -31.58
C THR A 440 8.14 8.63 -30.71
N HIS A 441 9.28 8.90 -31.35
CA HIS A 441 10.50 9.33 -30.69
C HIS A 441 10.87 10.71 -31.20
N ILE A 442 11.13 11.62 -30.26
CA ILE A 442 11.64 12.96 -30.50
C ILE A 442 12.95 13.04 -29.72
N ALA A 443 13.98 13.59 -30.35
CA ALA A 443 15.23 13.91 -29.70
C ALA A 443 15.45 15.41 -29.87
N THR A 444 15.62 16.10 -28.76
CA THR A 444 15.84 17.54 -28.73
C THR A 444 17.25 17.77 -28.23
N ASP A 445 18.01 18.60 -28.94
CA ASP A 445 19.34 19.00 -28.48
C ASP A 445 19.18 19.93 -27.27
N VAL A 446 19.55 19.41 -26.10
CA VAL A 446 19.56 20.16 -24.85
C VAL A 446 20.69 19.65 -23.99
N HIS A 447 21.53 20.58 -23.54
CA HIS A 447 22.61 20.22 -22.64
C HIS A 447 22.03 19.98 -21.23
N ILE A 448 22.27 18.81 -20.66
CA ILE A 448 21.65 18.40 -19.39
C ILE A 448 21.95 19.35 -18.23
N SER A 449 23.10 20.03 -18.25
CA SER A 449 23.44 21.03 -17.24
C SER A 449 22.52 22.24 -17.27
N GLU A 450 22.08 22.70 -18.45
CA GLU A 450 21.14 23.81 -18.59
C GLU A 450 19.78 23.43 -18.03
N LEU A 451 19.28 22.26 -18.43
CA LEU A 451 18.02 21.71 -17.91
C LEU A 451 18.07 21.54 -16.38
N THR A 452 19.19 21.03 -15.86
CA THR A 452 19.38 20.83 -14.41
C THR A 452 19.44 22.15 -13.65
N ARG A 453 20.17 23.13 -14.17
CA ARG A 453 20.23 24.48 -13.61
C ARG A 453 18.83 25.09 -13.53
N THR A 454 18.06 25.05 -14.61
CA THR A 454 16.72 25.67 -14.66
C THR A 454 15.74 24.95 -13.72
N VAL A 455 15.78 23.62 -13.63
CA VAL A 455 14.97 22.86 -12.65
C VAL A 455 15.38 23.17 -11.21
N HIS A 456 16.67 23.31 -10.91
CA HIS A 456 17.14 23.69 -9.58
C HIS A 456 16.72 25.12 -9.20
N GLN A 457 16.83 26.07 -10.12
CA GLN A 457 16.35 27.45 -9.91
C GLN A 457 14.85 27.47 -9.62
N LEU A 458 14.07 26.68 -10.35
CA LEU A 458 12.63 26.55 -10.11
C LEU A 458 12.32 25.94 -8.73
N ARG A 459 13.06 24.92 -8.30
CA ARG A 459 12.88 24.29 -6.98
C ARG A 459 13.33 25.19 -5.82
N ALA A 460 14.36 26.01 -6.03
CA ALA A 460 14.85 26.97 -5.05
C ALA A 460 13.97 28.23 -4.95
N TRP A 461 13.01 28.41 -5.87
CA TRP A 461 12.14 29.57 -5.87
C TRP A 461 11.25 29.60 -4.62
N ASN A 462 11.30 30.72 -3.90
CA ASN A 462 10.48 30.97 -2.71
C ASN A 462 9.31 31.89 -3.10
N PRO A 463 8.07 31.63 -2.63
CA PRO A 463 6.87 32.45 -2.89
C PRO A 463 6.97 33.95 -2.60
N GLY A 464 8.00 34.42 -1.88
CA GLY A 464 8.30 35.86 -1.75
C GLY A 464 8.95 36.52 -2.97
N HIS A 465 9.39 35.75 -3.97
CA HIS A 465 9.99 36.27 -5.20
C HIS A 465 8.93 36.67 -6.23
N ASP A 466 9.32 37.55 -7.16
CA ASP A 466 8.44 38.04 -8.22
C ASP A 466 7.85 36.86 -9.05
N PRO A 467 6.51 36.75 -9.16
CA PRO A 467 5.86 35.74 -9.98
C PRO A 467 6.21 35.82 -11.48
N ALA A 468 6.76 36.93 -11.97
CA ALA A 468 7.30 37.00 -13.33
C ALA A 468 8.50 36.05 -13.54
N ILE A 469 9.31 35.83 -12.50
CA ILE A 469 10.50 34.96 -12.57
C ILE A 469 10.08 33.50 -12.76
N ILE A 470 9.08 33.02 -12.02
CA ILE A 470 8.58 31.65 -12.20
C ILE A 470 7.95 31.47 -13.59
N GLY A 471 7.22 32.47 -14.10
CA GLY A 471 6.71 32.45 -15.47
C GLY A 471 7.81 32.34 -16.52
N SER A 472 8.92 33.08 -16.35
CA SER A 472 10.09 33.01 -17.23
C SER A 472 10.77 31.64 -17.17
N LEU A 473 10.99 31.08 -15.97
CA LEU A 473 11.61 29.76 -15.80
C LEU A 473 10.76 28.63 -16.38
N LEU A 474 9.43 28.70 -16.22
CA LEU A 474 8.51 27.73 -16.84
C LEU A 474 8.54 27.84 -18.37
N THR A 475 8.63 29.05 -18.92
CA THR A 475 8.78 29.26 -20.37
C THR A 475 10.12 28.72 -20.88
N GLU A 476 11.22 28.99 -20.19
CA GLU A 476 12.54 28.43 -20.50
C GLU A 476 12.49 26.89 -20.49
N LEU A 477 11.85 26.28 -19.48
CA LEU A 477 11.67 24.83 -19.44
C LEU A 477 10.86 24.30 -20.63
N THR A 478 9.81 24.99 -21.09
CA THR A 478 9.05 24.53 -22.27
C THR A 478 9.91 24.45 -23.53
N VAL A 479 10.87 25.37 -23.68
CA VAL A 479 11.83 25.36 -24.79
C VAL A 479 12.85 24.24 -24.59
N LEU A 480 13.45 24.13 -23.40
CA LEU A 480 14.46 23.11 -23.09
C LEU A 480 13.95 21.68 -23.24
N ILE A 481 12.66 21.45 -23.00
CA ILE A 481 12.04 20.11 -23.19
C ILE A 481 11.30 19.94 -24.51
N ALA A 482 11.43 20.90 -25.44
CA ALA A 482 10.68 20.95 -26.71
C ALA A 482 9.19 20.58 -26.56
N LEU A 483 8.51 21.21 -25.61
CA LEU A 483 7.12 20.86 -25.29
C LEU A 483 6.20 20.99 -26.51
N GLU A 484 6.44 21.98 -27.38
CA GLU A 484 5.68 22.18 -28.61
C GLU A 484 5.78 20.97 -29.56
N GLU A 485 6.99 20.47 -29.82
CA GLU A 485 7.22 19.28 -30.65
C GLU A 485 6.55 18.03 -30.06
N VAL A 486 6.57 17.90 -28.73
CA VAL A 486 5.89 16.82 -28.02
C VAL A 486 4.37 16.91 -28.24
N LEU A 487 3.79 18.09 -28.11
CA LEU A 487 2.36 18.32 -28.31
C LEU A 487 1.93 18.04 -29.76
N ASP A 488 2.73 18.46 -30.73
CA ASP A 488 2.48 18.19 -32.16
C ASP A 488 2.54 16.69 -32.49
N ALA A 489 3.38 15.95 -31.76
CA ALA A 489 3.48 14.51 -31.91
C ALA A 489 2.36 13.73 -31.19
N LEU A 490 1.54 14.38 -30.35
CA LEU A 490 0.41 13.72 -29.69
C LEU A 490 -0.68 13.39 -30.71
N PRO A 491 -1.25 12.17 -30.67
CA PRO A 491 -2.44 11.88 -31.46
C PRO A 491 -3.60 12.84 -31.11
N PRO A 492 -4.40 13.31 -32.08
CA PRO A 492 -5.35 14.41 -31.90
C PRO A 492 -6.53 14.11 -30.96
N LYS A 493 -6.67 12.87 -30.51
CA LYS A 493 -7.73 12.42 -29.57
C LYS A 493 -7.21 12.18 -28.16
N VAL A 494 -5.95 12.50 -27.88
CA VAL A 494 -5.36 12.32 -26.57
C VAL A 494 -5.89 13.38 -25.62
N THR A 495 -6.45 12.94 -24.51
CA THR A 495 -6.90 13.82 -23.40
C THR A 495 -6.15 13.48 -22.12
N ARG A 496 -5.42 12.35 -22.07
CA ARG A 496 -4.72 11.84 -20.90
C ARG A 496 -3.28 11.48 -21.22
N ILE A 497 -2.35 11.94 -20.41
CA ILE A 497 -0.91 11.67 -20.56
C ILE A 497 -0.39 11.07 -19.27
N ALA A 498 0.05 9.82 -19.33
CA ALA A 498 0.80 9.21 -18.25
C ALA A 498 2.29 9.52 -18.43
N VAL A 499 2.86 10.30 -17.52
CA VAL A 499 4.24 10.74 -17.58
C VAL A 499 5.14 9.75 -16.85
N VAL A 500 6.23 9.33 -17.49
CA VAL A 500 7.30 8.56 -16.87
C VAL A 500 8.60 9.35 -16.97
N THR A 501 9.14 9.79 -15.84
CA THR A 501 10.34 10.62 -15.72
C THR A 501 11.24 10.11 -14.60
N SER A 502 12.54 10.33 -14.71
CA SER A 502 13.53 10.00 -13.67
C SER A 502 14.46 11.19 -13.41
N ASP A 503 15.17 11.15 -12.28
CA ASP A 503 16.19 12.12 -11.89
C ASP A 503 15.70 13.59 -11.92
N VAL A 504 16.43 14.46 -12.61
CA VAL A 504 16.13 15.89 -12.73
C VAL A 504 14.76 16.16 -13.37
N LEU A 505 14.34 15.30 -14.31
CA LEU A 505 13.08 15.45 -15.03
C LEU A 505 11.86 15.24 -14.13
N ALA A 506 12.00 14.48 -13.04
CA ALA A 506 10.94 14.31 -12.05
C ALA A 506 10.67 15.60 -11.24
N GLY A 507 11.55 16.60 -11.34
CA GLY A 507 11.35 17.91 -10.73
C GLY A 507 10.55 18.91 -11.55
N ILE A 508 10.19 18.57 -12.79
CA ILE A 508 9.49 19.50 -13.68
C ILE A 508 7.99 19.51 -13.33
N PRO A 509 7.40 20.66 -13.00
CA PRO A 509 5.96 20.77 -12.74
C PRO A 509 5.20 20.79 -14.06
N LEU A 510 5.10 19.63 -14.72
CA LEU A 510 4.53 19.50 -16.06
C LEU A 510 3.13 20.09 -16.19
N ALA A 511 2.29 20.02 -15.16
CA ALA A 511 0.94 20.58 -15.18
C ALA A 511 0.91 22.11 -15.38
N ASP A 512 1.96 22.79 -14.93
CA ASP A 512 2.08 24.25 -14.92
C ASP A 512 2.89 24.78 -16.12
N LEU A 513 3.33 23.90 -17.03
CA LEU A 513 4.03 24.35 -18.22
C LEU A 513 3.08 25.10 -19.17
N PRO A 514 3.44 26.31 -19.64
CA PRO A 514 2.61 27.08 -20.54
C PRO A 514 2.45 26.37 -21.90
N VAL A 515 1.24 26.43 -22.45
CA VAL A 515 0.90 25.97 -23.80
C VAL A 515 0.02 27.04 -24.46
N PRO A 516 -0.10 27.10 -25.81
CA PRO A 516 -0.91 28.12 -26.46
C PRO A 516 -2.33 28.26 -25.86
N GLY A 517 -2.60 29.41 -25.24
CA GLY A 517 -3.87 29.74 -24.60
C GLY A 517 -4.14 29.09 -23.22
N ASN A 518 -3.26 28.25 -22.68
CA ASN A 518 -3.48 27.62 -21.38
C ASN A 518 -2.20 27.04 -20.73
N HIS A 519 -2.34 26.07 -19.82
CA HIS A 519 -1.27 25.26 -19.25
C HIS A 519 -1.50 23.78 -19.57
N LEU A 520 -0.44 22.97 -19.61
CA LEU A 520 -0.52 21.57 -20.02
C LEU A 520 -1.51 20.76 -19.17
N GLY A 521 -1.53 20.95 -17.84
CA GLY A 521 -2.45 20.25 -16.94
C GLY A 521 -3.93 20.64 -17.07
N ARG A 522 -4.23 21.71 -17.82
CA ARG A 522 -5.61 22.12 -18.16
C ARG A 522 -6.06 21.63 -19.53
N THR A 523 -5.13 21.35 -20.43
CA THR A 523 -5.41 20.78 -21.75
C THR A 523 -5.45 19.25 -21.70
N HIS A 524 -4.63 18.65 -20.84
CA HIS A 524 -4.51 17.20 -20.68
C HIS A 524 -4.55 16.81 -19.21
N THR A 525 -5.16 15.67 -18.92
CA THR A 525 -5.07 15.06 -17.57
C THR A 525 -3.73 14.35 -17.45
N LEU A 526 -2.89 14.79 -16.51
CA LEU A 526 -1.57 14.19 -16.28
C LEU A 526 -1.62 13.19 -15.13
N SER A 527 -0.93 12.07 -15.29
CA SER A 527 -0.70 11.10 -14.21
C SER A 527 0.76 10.68 -14.18
N HIS A 528 1.41 10.64 -13.02
CA HIS A 528 2.79 10.17 -12.92
C HIS A 528 2.83 8.64 -12.76
N LEU A 529 3.72 7.99 -13.52
CA LEU A 529 4.03 6.57 -13.39
C LEU A 529 5.52 6.43 -13.05
N PRO A 530 5.89 5.55 -12.10
CA PRO A 530 7.30 5.31 -11.78
C PRO A 530 8.04 4.63 -12.94
N CYS A 531 7.35 3.74 -13.66
CA CYS A 531 7.87 3.01 -14.82
C CYS A 531 6.71 2.51 -15.69
N LEU A 532 6.96 2.16 -16.95
CA LEU A 532 5.95 1.59 -17.84
C LEU A 532 5.47 0.21 -17.33
N SER A 533 6.36 -0.55 -16.71
CA SER A 533 6.11 -1.88 -16.15
C SER A 533 5.00 -1.89 -15.10
N ALA A 534 4.79 -0.77 -14.40
CA ALA A 534 3.72 -0.60 -13.42
C ALA A 534 2.31 -0.80 -14.01
N LEU A 535 2.14 -0.65 -15.33
CA LEU A 535 0.86 -0.92 -16.01
C LEU A 535 0.50 -2.41 -16.08
N THR A 536 1.46 -3.31 -15.84
CA THR A 536 1.24 -4.76 -15.96
C THR A 536 0.74 -5.42 -14.68
N GLY A 537 1.00 -4.84 -13.51
CA GLY A 537 0.49 -5.32 -12.22
C GLY A 537 -1.01 -5.06 -12.09
N GLY A 538 -1.83 -6.09 -12.32
CA GLY A 538 -3.27 -6.01 -12.17
C GLY A 538 -3.69 -5.92 -10.71
N ASP A 539 -4.23 -4.76 -10.32
CA ASP A 539 -5.33 -4.53 -9.35
C ASP A 539 -5.49 -3.05 -8.97
N ALA A 540 -4.81 -2.12 -9.64
CA ALA A 540 -5.21 -0.71 -9.62
C ALA A 540 -6.51 -0.52 -10.42
N GLY A 541 -7.66 -0.70 -9.77
CA GLY A 541 -8.96 -0.33 -10.31
C GLY A 541 -8.98 1.16 -10.64
N PHE A 542 -8.88 1.49 -11.93
CA PHE A 542 -9.15 2.86 -12.39
C PHE A 542 -10.65 3.15 -12.19
N PRO A 543 -11.04 4.20 -11.45
CA PRO A 543 -12.43 4.57 -11.34
C PRO A 543 -12.93 5.05 -12.70
N ALA A 544 -13.80 4.26 -13.32
CA ALA A 544 -14.53 4.68 -14.50
C ALA A 544 -15.70 5.57 -14.05
N LYS A 545 -15.76 6.78 -14.64
CA LYS A 545 -16.89 7.73 -14.62
C LYS A 545 -17.23 8.40 -13.28
N ALA A 546 -16.35 9.28 -12.79
CA ALA A 546 -16.80 10.50 -12.11
C ALA A 546 -16.68 11.66 -13.11
N GLY A 547 -17.80 12.31 -13.44
CA GLY A 547 -17.78 13.51 -14.29
C GLY A 547 -17.02 14.66 -13.59
N PRO A 548 -16.40 15.59 -14.35
CA PRO A 548 -15.64 16.66 -13.74
C PRO A 548 -16.57 17.57 -12.93
N LEU A 549 -16.25 17.78 -11.66
CA LEU A 549 -16.84 18.82 -10.82
C LEU A 549 -16.64 20.17 -11.52
N ARG A 550 -17.74 20.79 -11.99
CA ARG A 550 -17.73 22.13 -12.58
C ARG A 550 -17.16 23.14 -11.57
N ARG A 551 -16.02 23.76 -11.90
CA ARG A 551 -15.46 24.88 -11.12
C ARG A 551 -16.42 26.07 -11.22
N ARG A 552 -16.75 26.68 -10.08
CA ARG A 552 -17.51 27.94 -10.06
C ARG A 552 -16.63 29.08 -10.56
N LEU A 553 -17.18 29.83 -11.50
CA LEU A 553 -16.74 31.19 -11.81
C LEU A 553 -17.42 32.13 -10.81
N ARG A 554 -16.77 33.26 -10.49
CA ARG A 554 -17.47 34.40 -9.88
C ARG A 554 -18.58 34.88 -10.84
N LYS A 555 -19.55 35.67 -10.35
CA LYS A 555 -20.63 36.25 -11.21
C LYS A 555 -20.09 37.06 -12.41
N ASN A 556 -18.83 37.49 -12.37
CA ASN A 556 -18.13 38.22 -13.42
C ASN A 556 -17.29 37.33 -14.37
N GLY A 557 -17.35 35.99 -14.27
CA GLY A 557 -16.64 35.09 -15.20
C GLY A 557 -15.16 34.86 -14.87
N GLU A 558 -14.63 35.43 -13.79
CA GLU A 558 -13.26 35.17 -13.36
C GLU A 558 -13.14 33.86 -12.55
N PRO A 559 -12.06 33.09 -12.75
CA PRO A 559 -11.79 31.91 -11.95
C PRO A 559 -11.50 32.32 -10.50
N VAL A 560 -12.14 31.65 -9.54
CA VAL A 560 -11.74 31.74 -8.13
C VAL A 560 -10.34 31.11 -8.02
N PRO A 561 -9.33 31.82 -7.48
CA PRO A 561 -7.99 31.25 -7.28
C PRO A 561 -8.09 29.95 -6.48
N LEU A 562 -7.42 28.89 -6.94
CA LEU A 562 -7.29 27.67 -6.14
C LEU A 562 -6.34 28.00 -5.00
N GLU A 563 -6.88 28.46 -3.88
CA GLU A 563 -6.13 28.41 -2.63
C GLU A 563 -5.78 26.94 -2.36
N THR A 564 -4.49 26.63 -2.46
CA THR A 564 -3.97 25.26 -2.35
C THR A 564 -3.90 24.78 -0.90
N ARG A 565 -4.01 25.70 0.06
CA ARG A 565 -3.97 25.42 1.49
C ARG A 565 -5.37 25.05 2.00
N PRO A 566 -5.50 23.95 2.75
CA PRO A 566 -6.77 23.57 3.35
C PRO A 566 -7.23 24.63 4.35
N LYS A 567 -8.55 24.82 4.38
CA LYS A 567 -9.20 25.81 5.21
C LYS A 567 -9.86 25.18 6.44
N VAL A 568 -9.45 25.55 7.65
CA VAL A 568 -9.99 25.01 8.91
C VAL A 568 -10.65 26.12 9.71
N PHE A 569 -11.91 25.94 10.12
CA PHE A 569 -12.56 26.82 11.11
C PHE A 569 -12.46 26.19 12.50
N LEU A 570 -12.01 26.95 13.50
CA LEU A 570 -11.89 26.54 14.90
C LEU A 570 -12.99 27.22 15.73
N SER A 571 -13.93 26.44 16.27
CA SER A 571 -14.95 26.90 17.23
C SER A 571 -14.56 26.43 18.64
N PHE A 572 -14.64 27.34 19.62
CA PHE A 572 -14.16 27.14 20.99
C PHE A 572 -14.85 28.12 21.96
N ALA A 573 -14.90 27.82 23.26
CA ALA A 573 -15.35 28.79 24.26
C ALA A 573 -14.28 29.86 24.52
N ASP A 574 -14.66 31.09 24.89
CA ASP A 574 -13.71 32.21 25.10
C ASP A 574 -12.56 31.87 26.06
N LYS A 575 -12.83 31.05 27.08
CA LYS A 575 -11.82 30.58 28.05
C LYS A 575 -10.81 29.59 27.47
N ASP A 576 -11.16 28.94 26.37
CA ASP A 576 -10.33 27.97 25.66
C ASP A 576 -9.49 28.61 24.54
N ARG A 577 -9.59 29.94 24.38
CA ARG A 577 -8.82 30.72 23.39
C ARG A 577 -7.32 30.38 23.35
N PRO A 578 -6.60 30.24 24.49
CA PRO A 578 -5.18 29.88 24.45
C PRO A 578 -4.91 28.56 23.73
N HIS A 579 -5.76 27.55 23.91
CA HIS A 579 -5.65 26.26 23.22
C HIS A 579 -5.99 26.37 21.73
N ALA A 580 -6.97 27.21 21.39
CA ALA A 580 -7.34 27.45 20.00
C ALA A 580 -6.23 28.20 19.22
N GLU A 581 -5.62 29.20 19.83
CA GLU A 581 -4.46 29.92 19.28
C GLU A 581 -3.27 29.00 19.10
N GLN A 582 -2.97 28.15 20.10
CA GLN A 582 -1.93 27.13 19.98
C GLN A 582 -2.20 26.18 18.79
N LEU A 583 -3.42 25.64 18.69
CA LEU A 583 -3.78 24.73 17.60
C LEU A 583 -3.73 25.43 16.23
N ARG A 584 -4.15 26.70 16.14
CA ARG A 584 -4.02 27.50 14.92
C ARG A 584 -2.55 27.60 14.50
N ASP A 585 -1.68 28.01 15.41
CA ASP A 585 -0.25 28.21 15.11
C ASP A 585 0.41 26.88 14.68
N GLU A 586 0.04 25.77 15.32
CA GLU A 586 0.50 24.42 14.95
C GLU A 586 0.00 23.97 13.56
N LEU A 587 -1.25 24.30 13.21
CA LEU A 587 -1.83 24.02 11.89
C LEU A 587 -1.18 24.89 10.80
N GLU A 588 -0.97 26.17 11.08
CA GLU A 588 -0.32 27.12 10.16
C GLU A 588 1.14 26.73 9.88
N ALA A 589 1.89 26.30 10.90
CA ALA A 589 3.23 25.73 10.75
C ALA A 589 3.27 24.51 9.82
N ARG A 590 2.13 23.83 9.64
CA ARG A 590 1.95 22.67 8.74
C ARG A 590 1.26 23.04 7.41
N ASN A 591 1.22 24.33 7.07
CA ASN A 591 0.60 24.89 5.86
C ASN A 591 -0.94 24.70 5.77
N VAL A 592 -1.63 24.71 6.91
CA VAL A 592 -3.10 24.70 6.98
C VAL A 592 -3.59 26.09 7.40
N ASN A 593 -4.47 26.71 6.63
CA ASN A 593 -5.04 28.01 7.00
C ASN A 593 -6.14 27.77 8.04
N ALA A 594 -5.96 28.28 9.26
CA ALA A 594 -6.91 28.11 10.36
C ALA A 594 -7.51 29.46 10.79
N TRP A 595 -8.84 29.55 10.87
CA TRP A 595 -9.57 30.73 11.37
C TRP A 595 -10.16 30.44 12.74
N LEU A 596 -10.00 31.39 13.65
CA LEU A 596 -10.62 31.39 14.97
C LEU A 596 -11.99 32.09 14.93
N ASP A 597 -12.97 31.61 15.69
CA ASP A 597 -14.22 32.34 15.90
C ASP A 597 -14.01 33.53 16.85
N GLU A 598 -13.77 34.72 16.30
CA GLU A 598 -13.45 35.92 17.09
C GLU A 598 -14.64 36.85 17.36
N SER A 599 -15.82 36.65 16.75
CA SER A 599 -16.83 37.72 16.71
C SER A 599 -18.30 37.32 16.65
N GLY A 600 -18.67 36.03 16.71
CA GLY A 600 -20.08 35.63 16.64
C GLY A 600 -20.78 35.96 15.31
N THR A 601 -20.04 36.44 14.31
CA THR A 601 -20.50 36.58 12.91
C THR A 601 -20.05 35.36 12.11
N VAL A 602 -20.57 34.21 12.54
CA VAL A 602 -20.30 32.84 12.07
C VAL A 602 -20.56 32.52 10.57
N PRO A 603 -21.46 33.19 9.81
CA PRO A 603 -21.96 32.61 8.56
C PRO A 603 -20.93 32.35 7.45
N ASP A 604 -19.98 33.27 7.25
CA ASP A 604 -19.17 33.34 6.02
C ASP A 604 -17.87 32.52 6.10
N ALA A 605 -17.14 32.57 7.21
CA ALA A 605 -15.93 31.76 7.40
C ALA A 605 -16.27 30.26 7.38
N LEU A 606 -17.31 29.86 8.13
CA LEU A 606 -17.83 28.49 8.14
C LEU A 606 -18.33 28.02 6.76
N ALA A 607 -18.73 28.95 5.86
CA ALA A 607 -19.18 28.59 4.52
C ALA A 607 -18.02 28.30 3.54
N THR A 608 -16.82 28.76 3.87
CA THR A 608 -15.63 28.66 3.00
C THR A 608 -14.59 27.66 3.50
N SER A 609 -14.69 27.20 4.75
CA SER A 609 -13.78 26.20 5.31
C SER A 609 -14.03 24.78 4.78
N ASP A 610 -12.95 24.04 4.58
CA ASP A 610 -12.96 22.62 4.19
C ASP A 610 -13.26 21.72 5.41
N TYR A 611 -12.80 22.13 6.59
CA TYR A 611 -12.97 21.40 7.85
C TYR A 611 -13.48 22.33 8.96
N HIS A 612 -14.27 21.76 9.86
CA HIS A 612 -14.69 22.42 11.10
C HIS A 612 -14.15 21.65 12.29
N VAL A 613 -13.44 22.32 13.20
CA VAL A 613 -12.88 21.71 14.41
C VAL A 613 -13.53 22.39 15.61
N LEU A 614 -14.22 21.61 16.42
CA LEU A 614 -14.81 22.02 17.69
C LEU A 614 -13.86 21.62 18.82
N LEU A 615 -13.38 22.60 19.58
CA LEU A 615 -12.64 22.36 20.81
C LEU A 615 -13.67 22.16 21.93
N TRP A 616 -13.73 20.95 22.48
CA TRP A 616 -14.71 20.57 23.50
C TRP A 616 -14.09 20.59 24.90
N SER A 617 -14.75 21.31 25.81
CA SER A 617 -14.38 21.44 27.22
C SER A 617 -15.64 21.67 28.09
N ALA A 618 -15.47 21.66 29.41
CA ALA A 618 -16.49 22.11 30.36
C ALA A 618 -16.93 23.56 30.11
N ASN A 619 -16.04 24.43 29.59
CA ASN A 619 -16.39 25.81 29.24
C ASN A 619 -17.26 25.89 27.99
N THR A 620 -17.07 24.95 27.06
CA THR A 620 -17.84 24.84 25.83
C THR A 620 -19.24 24.29 26.07
N ALA A 621 -19.38 23.29 26.96
CA ALA A 621 -20.67 22.70 27.30
C ALA A 621 -21.68 23.68 27.91
N LEU A 622 -21.20 24.74 28.58
CA LEU A 622 -22.04 25.74 29.27
C LEU A 622 -22.49 26.91 28.39
N ARG A 623 -22.03 27.02 27.13
CA ARG A 623 -22.27 28.19 26.29
C ARG A 623 -23.30 27.90 25.19
N GLU A 624 -24.44 28.59 25.27
CA GLU A 624 -25.56 28.46 24.31
C GLU A 624 -25.13 28.80 22.88
N GLN A 625 -24.33 29.86 22.70
CA GLN A 625 -23.84 30.29 21.39
C GLN A 625 -22.97 29.23 20.68
N VAL A 626 -22.03 28.58 21.39
CA VAL A 626 -21.18 27.54 20.80
C VAL A 626 -22.03 26.31 20.44
N THR A 627 -23.14 26.10 21.15
CA THR A 627 -24.12 25.06 20.82
C THR A 627 -24.82 25.32 19.50
N GLU A 628 -25.24 26.56 19.25
CA GLU A 628 -25.80 26.97 17.96
C GLU A 628 -24.78 26.82 16.81
N GLU A 629 -23.52 27.19 17.05
CA GLU A 629 -22.42 27.09 16.08
C GLU A 629 -22.13 25.64 15.66
N TRP A 630 -21.93 24.73 16.63
CA TRP A 630 -21.64 23.34 16.28
C TRP A 630 -22.88 22.62 15.73
N ALA A 631 -24.10 22.96 16.18
CA ALA A 631 -25.34 22.42 15.61
C ALA A 631 -25.54 22.89 14.15
N ALA A 632 -25.25 24.15 13.85
CA ALA A 632 -25.30 24.69 12.49
C ALA A 632 -24.26 24.03 11.58
N ALA A 633 -23.04 23.82 12.09
CA ALA A 633 -22.00 23.12 11.34
C ALA A 633 -22.33 21.64 11.11
N PHE A 634 -22.86 20.96 12.13
CA PHE A 634 -23.34 19.58 12.02
C PHE A 634 -24.47 19.46 10.98
N ASN A 635 -25.45 20.36 11.00
CA ASN A 635 -26.49 20.42 9.97
C ASN A 635 -25.92 20.70 8.57
N ARG A 636 -24.88 21.53 8.45
CA ARG A 636 -24.19 21.76 7.17
C ARG A 636 -23.43 20.54 6.68
N GLU A 637 -22.78 19.77 7.57
CA GLU A 637 -22.16 18.49 7.25
C GLU A 637 -23.20 17.55 6.61
N LEU A 638 -24.34 17.36 7.29
CA LEU A 638 -25.45 16.52 6.85
C LEU A 638 -26.05 16.97 5.51
N THR A 639 -26.26 18.28 5.33
CA THR A 639 -26.98 18.81 4.16
C THR A 639 -26.10 19.06 2.94
N ARG A 640 -24.83 19.45 3.13
CA ARG A 640 -23.94 19.86 2.04
C ARG A 640 -22.84 18.85 1.69
N ARG A 641 -22.70 17.76 2.46
CA ARG A 641 -21.71 16.68 2.25
C ARG A 641 -20.27 17.21 2.09
N ARG A 642 -19.90 18.28 2.80
CA ARG A 642 -18.68 19.06 2.49
C ARG A 642 -17.80 19.47 3.66
N ALA A 643 -18.34 19.64 4.86
CA ALA A 643 -17.56 20.07 6.02
C ALA A 643 -17.54 18.95 7.05
N PHE A 644 -16.37 18.38 7.33
CA PHE A 644 -16.20 17.39 8.39
C PHE A 644 -16.06 18.10 9.73
N LEU A 645 -16.92 17.76 10.69
CA LEU A 645 -16.79 18.16 12.09
C LEU A 645 -15.79 17.24 12.82
N PHE A 646 -14.65 17.78 13.23
CA PHE A 646 -13.72 17.15 14.16
C PHE A 646 -13.92 17.66 15.58
N ILE A 647 -13.76 16.77 16.55
CA ILE A 647 -13.85 17.11 17.98
C ILE A 647 -12.47 16.97 18.59
N VAL A 648 -11.93 18.08 19.09
CA VAL A 648 -10.69 18.09 19.88
C VAL A 648 -11.08 18.24 21.34
N ARG A 649 -10.82 17.21 22.16
CA ARG A 649 -11.13 17.26 23.59
C ARG A 649 -10.03 17.99 24.34
N LEU A 650 -10.41 18.97 25.16
CA LEU A 650 -9.52 19.72 26.05
C LEU A 650 -9.56 19.19 27.48
N ASP A 651 -10.68 18.59 27.89
CA ASP A 651 -10.88 17.98 29.20
C ASP A 651 -11.84 16.77 29.14
N GLU A 652 -12.20 16.25 30.30
CA GLU A 652 -13.07 15.06 30.43
C GLU A 652 -14.57 15.36 30.42
N GLU A 653 -14.99 16.58 30.05
CA GLU A 653 -16.42 16.91 29.95
C GLU A 653 -17.13 15.96 28.97
N PRO A 654 -18.28 15.37 29.35
CA PRO A 654 -19.03 14.48 28.48
C PRO A 654 -19.49 15.18 27.21
N LEU A 655 -19.35 14.50 26.08
CA LEU A 655 -19.88 14.96 24.81
C LEU A 655 -21.40 14.82 24.76
N PRO A 656 -22.13 15.73 24.09
CA PRO A 656 -23.53 15.55 23.76
C PRO A 656 -23.73 14.24 23.01
N PRO A 657 -24.86 13.54 23.17
CA PRO A 657 -25.11 12.25 22.52
C PRO A 657 -24.88 12.24 21.00
N LEU A 658 -25.13 13.35 20.30
CA LEU A 658 -24.85 13.51 18.86
C LEU A 658 -23.37 13.50 18.50
N LEU A 659 -22.53 13.97 19.41
CA LEU A 659 -21.10 14.11 19.23
C LEU A 659 -20.34 12.89 19.79
N ALA A 660 -20.93 12.16 20.74
CA ALA A 660 -20.35 10.96 21.33
C ALA A 660 -19.86 9.87 20.34
N PRO A 661 -20.57 9.54 19.23
CA PRO A 661 -20.09 8.54 18.28
C PRO A 661 -19.01 9.06 17.32
N ARG A 662 -18.67 10.35 17.37
CA ARG A 662 -17.68 10.95 16.46
C ARG A 662 -16.25 10.70 16.93
N LYS A 663 -15.32 10.77 15.99
CA LYS A 663 -13.89 10.65 16.27
C LYS A 663 -13.44 11.84 17.12
N HIS A 664 -12.98 11.57 18.33
CA HIS A 664 -12.32 12.56 19.16
C HIS A 664 -10.80 12.49 18.99
N ILE A 665 -10.17 13.64 19.12
CA ILE A 665 -8.72 13.82 19.06
C ILE A 665 -8.30 14.54 20.35
N ASP A 666 -7.21 14.10 20.96
CA ASP A 666 -6.57 14.81 22.06
C ASP A 666 -5.85 16.05 21.53
N LEU A 667 -5.89 17.18 22.25
CA LEU A 667 -5.23 18.42 21.84
C LEU A 667 -3.76 18.21 21.47
N VAL A 668 -3.01 17.39 22.23
CA VAL A 668 -1.57 17.16 22.02
C VAL A 668 -1.29 16.56 20.65
N GLU A 669 -2.22 15.78 20.10
CA GLU A 669 -2.08 15.12 18.81
C GLU A 669 -2.92 15.78 17.70
N ALA A 670 -3.63 16.88 18.01
CA ALA A 670 -4.66 17.45 17.14
C ALA A 670 -4.11 17.87 15.78
N ALA A 671 -3.04 18.66 15.74
CA ALA A 671 -2.47 19.16 14.50
C ALA A 671 -2.00 18.03 13.57
N ASP A 672 -1.25 17.05 14.10
CA ASP A 672 -0.71 15.94 13.31
C ASP A 672 -1.81 15.00 12.80
N ARG A 673 -2.82 14.69 13.63
CA ARG A 673 -3.93 13.84 13.22
C ARG A 673 -4.86 14.52 12.23
N LEU A 674 -5.13 15.81 12.38
CA LEU A 674 -5.91 16.59 11.42
C LEU A 674 -5.21 16.65 10.05
N VAL A 675 -3.90 16.97 10.02
CA VAL A 675 -3.11 17.00 8.79
C VAL A 675 -3.00 15.63 8.13
N THR A 676 -2.80 14.57 8.92
CA THR A 676 -2.74 13.19 8.40
C THR A 676 -4.07 12.77 7.80
N THR A 677 -5.18 13.05 8.49
CA THR A 677 -6.54 12.74 8.01
C THR A 677 -6.82 13.50 6.72
N TRP A 678 -6.52 14.80 6.68
CA TRP A 678 -6.64 15.62 5.48
C TRP A 678 -5.84 15.07 4.29
N ARG A 679 -4.57 14.70 4.48
CA ARG A 679 -3.73 14.12 3.42
C ARG A 679 -4.28 12.79 2.92
N ALA A 680 -4.85 11.98 3.81
CA ALA A 680 -5.51 10.73 3.45
C ALA A 680 -6.78 10.98 2.61
N ASP A 681 -7.64 11.91 3.04
CA ASP A 681 -8.88 12.25 2.36
C ASP A 681 -8.64 12.86 0.97
N ARG A 682 -7.58 13.66 0.82
CA ARG A 682 -7.11 14.17 -0.48
C ARG A 682 -6.63 13.06 -1.43
N LYS A 683 -6.12 11.95 -0.88
CA LYS A 683 -5.57 10.83 -1.66
C LYS A 683 -6.63 9.79 -2.03
N SER A 684 -7.69 9.63 -1.23
CA SER A 684 -8.70 8.58 -1.43
C SER A 684 -9.78 8.92 -2.46
N GLU A 685 -9.93 10.19 -2.86
CA GLU A 685 -11.09 10.72 -3.63
C GLU A 685 -12.48 10.39 -3.01
N LEU A 686 -12.51 9.75 -1.84
CA LEU A 686 -13.70 9.26 -1.14
C LEU A 686 -13.59 9.56 0.37
N PRO A 687 -14.63 10.13 1.01
CA PRO A 687 -14.61 10.47 2.43
C PRO A 687 -14.57 9.23 3.33
N VAL A 688 -13.75 9.24 4.39
CA VAL A 688 -13.56 8.11 5.33
C VAL A 688 -13.94 8.51 6.76
N PHE A 689 -14.72 7.66 7.46
CA PHE A 689 -15.15 7.86 8.86
C PHE A 689 -14.90 6.61 9.73
N PRO A 690 -14.72 6.75 11.06
CA PRO A 690 -14.34 5.65 11.94
C PRO A 690 -15.43 4.56 12.08
N GLN A 691 -14.97 3.31 12.18
CA GLN A 691 -15.80 2.15 12.50
C GLN A 691 -16.28 2.19 13.97
N PRO A 692 -17.59 2.14 14.24
CA PRO A 692 -18.08 1.74 15.55
C PRO A 692 -17.73 0.27 15.79
N VAL A 693 -17.34 -0.06 17.02
CA VAL A 693 -17.10 -1.44 17.47
C VAL A 693 -18.47 -2.09 17.74
N PRO A 694 -18.89 -3.10 16.97
CA PRO A 694 -20.20 -3.71 17.17
C PRO A 694 -20.19 -4.65 18.39
N PRO A 695 -21.26 -4.68 19.19
CA PRO A 695 -21.44 -5.73 20.20
C PRO A 695 -21.59 -7.10 19.51
N ALA A 696 -20.96 -8.14 20.06
CA ALA A 696 -21.00 -9.49 19.51
C ALA A 696 -22.38 -10.16 19.77
N PRO A 697 -23.17 -10.49 18.73
CA PRO A 697 -24.42 -11.24 18.89
C PRO A 697 -24.14 -12.73 19.19
N GLY A 698 -25.01 -13.38 19.96
CA GLY A 698 -24.87 -14.79 20.36
C GLY A 698 -25.30 -15.82 19.28
N GLY A 699 -24.75 -15.74 18.06
CA GLY A 699 -25.07 -16.67 16.96
C GLY A 699 -24.19 -16.48 15.71
N PRO A 700 -24.38 -17.30 14.65
CA PRO A 700 -23.68 -17.10 13.38
C PRO A 700 -24.08 -15.75 12.76
N THR A 701 -23.09 -14.90 12.52
CA THR A 701 -23.27 -13.55 12.01
C THR A 701 -22.54 -13.35 10.70
N VAL A 702 -23.05 -12.44 9.87
CA VAL A 702 -22.41 -11.93 8.66
C VAL A 702 -22.14 -10.44 8.82
N ALA A 703 -21.00 -10.00 8.30
CA ALA A 703 -20.64 -8.59 8.23
C ALA A 703 -21.31 -7.96 7.01
N ILE A 704 -22.22 -7.02 7.20
CA ILE A 704 -22.82 -6.22 6.13
C ILE A 704 -22.19 -4.83 6.14
N SER A 705 -21.76 -4.35 4.97
CA SER A 705 -21.30 -2.96 4.82
C SER A 705 -22.51 -2.06 4.61
N VAL A 706 -22.77 -1.16 5.54
CA VAL A 706 -23.83 -0.16 5.49
C VAL A 706 -23.21 1.20 5.15
N ARG A 707 -23.51 1.75 3.98
CA ARG A 707 -23.02 3.03 3.50
C ARG A 707 -24.12 4.09 3.58
N SER A 708 -23.91 5.16 4.33
CA SER A 708 -24.80 6.32 4.25
C SER A 708 -24.27 7.31 3.23
N HIS A 709 -25.04 7.57 2.18
CA HIS A 709 -24.70 8.62 1.23
C HIS A 709 -24.86 10.02 1.83
N ASP A 710 -25.77 10.18 2.79
CA ASP A 710 -26.06 11.47 3.42
C ASP A 710 -25.04 11.82 4.50
N LEU A 711 -24.54 10.81 5.22
CA LEU A 711 -23.51 11.00 6.24
C LEU A 711 -22.08 10.82 5.68
N GLY A 712 -21.93 10.31 4.45
CA GLY A 712 -20.63 10.02 3.84
C GLY A 712 -19.84 8.92 4.55
N VAL A 713 -20.50 8.08 5.36
CA VAL A 713 -19.87 7.06 6.20
C VAL A 713 -20.15 5.66 5.65
N THR A 714 -19.22 4.71 5.85
CA THR A 714 -19.49 3.28 5.67
C THR A 714 -19.18 2.55 6.97
N HIS A 715 -20.15 1.82 7.49
CA HIS A 715 -20.04 1.05 8.72
C HIS A 715 -20.16 -0.44 8.42
N VAL A 716 -19.46 -1.27 9.19
CA VAL A 716 -19.64 -2.71 9.13
C VAL A 716 -20.54 -3.11 10.28
N VAL A 717 -21.73 -3.63 9.96
CA VAL A 717 -22.72 -4.09 10.94
C VAL A 717 -22.73 -5.62 10.93
N MET A 718 -22.52 -6.23 12.10
CA MET A 718 -22.66 -7.67 12.27
C MET A 718 -24.14 -8.01 12.42
N THR A 719 -24.67 -8.83 11.54
CA THR A 719 -26.09 -9.20 11.47
C THR A 719 -26.25 -10.72 11.50
N PRO A 720 -27.29 -11.30 12.13
CA PRO A 720 -27.61 -12.72 11.97
C PRO A 720 -27.79 -13.13 10.51
N LEU A 721 -27.48 -14.38 10.18
CA LEU A 721 -27.52 -14.89 8.79
C LEU A 721 -28.92 -14.85 8.14
N HIS A 722 -29.98 -14.85 8.96
CA HIS A 722 -31.38 -14.92 8.51
C HIS A 722 -32.15 -13.77 9.14
N LEU A 723 -32.30 -12.66 8.41
CA LEU A 723 -33.13 -11.52 8.80
C LEU A 723 -34.17 -11.23 7.72
N THR A 724 -35.30 -10.67 8.14
CA THR A 724 -36.18 -9.89 7.26
C THR A 724 -35.63 -8.46 7.09
N GLY A 725 -36.05 -7.74 6.05
CA GLY A 725 -35.67 -6.34 5.85
C GLY A 725 -35.97 -5.47 7.08
N ALA A 726 -37.08 -5.72 7.79
CA ALA A 726 -37.42 -5.03 9.04
C ALA A 726 -36.45 -5.35 10.19
N GLU A 727 -35.98 -6.58 10.30
CA GLU A 727 -34.98 -6.98 11.31
C GLU A 727 -33.59 -6.46 10.96
N LEU A 728 -33.23 -6.39 9.68
CA LEU A 728 -32.01 -5.73 9.21
C LEU A 728 -32.06 -4.24 9.53
N HIS A 729 -33.16 -3.56 9.23
CA HIS A 729 -33.37 -2.15 9.57
C HIS A 729 -33.17 -1.91 11.06
N ARG A 730 -33.83 -2.71 11.91
CA ARG A 730 -33.67 -2.63 13.38
C ARG A 730 -32.22 -2.88 13.81
N THR A 731 -31.55 -3.87 13.22
CA THR A 731 -30.16 -4.23 13.56
C THR A 731 -29.18 -3.10 13.20
N VAL A 732 -29.31 -2.56 11.98
CA VAL A 732 -28.51 -1.42 11.51
C VAL A 732 -28.77 -0.20 12.38
N PHE A 733 -30.04 0.10 12.65
CA PHE A 733 -30.45 1.23 13.49
C PHE A 733 -29.87 1.15 14.91
N GLN A 734 -29.94 -0.04 15.54
CA GLN A 734 -29.37 -0.27 16.87
C GLN A 734 -27.83 -0.22 16.87
N ALA A 735 -27.18 -0.83 15.87
CA ALA A 735 -25.72 -0.86 15.77
C ALA A 735 -25.14 0.55 15.56
N LEU A 736 -25.83 1.38 14.78
CA LEU A 736 -25.43 2.75 14.49
C LEU A 736 -25.96 3.77 15.52
N ARG A 737 -26.81 3.34 16.47
CA ARG A 737 -27.45 4.19 17.48
C ARG A 737 -28.11 5.43 16.86
N LEU A 738 -28.83 5.24 15.76
CA LEU A 738 -29.48 6.33 15.04
C LEU A 738 -30.62 6.91 15.90
N PRO A 739 -30.73 8.24 16.06
CA PRO A 739 -31.84 8.85 16.80
C PRO A 739 -33.12 8.89 15.93
N THR A 740 -34.30 8.64 16.49
CA THR A 740 -35.58 8.85 15.78
C THR A 740 -36.10 10.27 15.97
N GLU A 741 -35.95 10.82 17.17
CA GLU A 741 -36.26 12.20 17.48
C GLU A 741 -35.18 12.74 18.39
N GLN A 742 -34.84 14.00 18.20
CA GLN A 742 -33.98 14.71 19.10
C GLN A 742 -34.56 16.09 19.37
N ALA A 743 -34.99 16.29 20.62
CA ALA A 743 -35.25 17.61 21.14
C ALA A 743 -33.90 18.28 21.41
N THR A 744 -33.62 19.36 20.70
CA THR A 744 -32.52 20.28 21.00
C THR A 744 -33.08 21.55 21.65
N PHE A 745 -32.25 22.26 22.43
CA PHE A 745 -32.57 23.56 23.02
C PHE A 745 -33.84 23.56 23.91
N ASP A 746 -33.87 22.88 25.06
CA ASP A 746 -35.01 22.89 26.01
C ASP A 746 -36.39 22.61 25.38
N GLY A 747 -36.39 21.87 24.26
CA GLY A 747 -37.59 21.56 23.49
C GLY A 747 -38.09 22.72 22.62
N THR A 748 -37.22 23.65 22.19
CA THR A 748 -37.55 24.77 21.29
C THR A 748 -37.39 24.41 19.81
N VAL A 749 -36.50 23.47 19.48
CA VAL A 749 -36.35 22.92 18.14
C VAL A 749 -36.15 21.41 18.25
N GLY A 750 -37.11 20.64 17.75
CA GLY A 750 -36.96 19.21 17.56
C GLY A 750 -36.46 18.89 16.15
N MET A 751 -35.74 17.79 16.01
CA MET A 751 -35.48 17.15 14.72
C MET A 751 -36.05 15.73 14.79
N ARG A 752 -36.81 15.33 13.76
CA ARG A 752 -37.22 13.95 13.53
C ARG A 752 -36.41 13.39 12.40
N PHE A 753 -35.93 12.17 12.57
CA PHE A 753 -35.14 11.47 11.57
C PHE A 753 -35.90 10.23 11.11
N SER A 754 -35.95 10.02 9.79
CA SER A 754 -36.40 8.76 9.20
C SER A 754 -35.30 8.18 8.32
N TYR A 755 -35.24 6.85 8.25
CA TYR A 755 -34.15 6.12 7.63
C TYR A 755 -34.69 5.05 6.70
N GLU A 756 -34.15 4.96 5.49
CA GLU A 756 -34.51 3.94 4.51
C GLU A 756 -33.25 3.19 4.05
N LEU A 757 -33.34 1.86 3.96
CA LEU A 757 -32.23 1.02 3.52
C LEU A 757 -32.44 0.61 2.05
N PHE A 758 -31.37 0.64 1.27
CA PHE A 758 -31.36 0.28 -0.14
C PHE A 758 -30.32 -0.79 -0.41
N SER A 759 -30.60 -1.69 -1.35
CA SER A 759 -29.62 -2.57 -1.97
C SER A 759 -29.65 -2.34 -3.48
N GLN A 760 -28.49 -2.08 -4.09
CA GLN A 760 -28.38 -1.82 -5.53
C GLN A 760 -29.34 -0.70 -6.03
N ASN A 761 -29.48 0.38 -5.25
CA ASN A 761 -30.43 1.49 -5.47
C ASN A 761 -31.93 1.12 -5.43
N LYS A 762 -32.31 -0.03 -4.87
CA LYS A 762 -33.71 -0.40 -4.61
C LYS A 762 -33.98 -0.44 -3.11
N PRO A 763 -35.10 0.11 -2.62
CA PRO A 763 -35.44 0.04 -1.20
C PRO A 763 -35.67 -1.42 -0.79
N ILE A 764 -35.14 -1.82 0.36
CA ILE A 764 -35.28 -3.17 0.92
C ILE A 764 -36.66 -3.26 1.58
N ALA A 765 -37.52 -4.16 1.12
CA ALA A 765 -38.87 -4.29 1.68
C ALA A 765 -38.84 -4.94 3.08
N ALA A 766 -39.80 -4.58 3.94
CA ALA A 766 -39.83 -5.03 5.33
C ALA A 766 -39.87 -6.56 5.50
N ASP A 767 -40.52 -7.25 4.57
CA ASP A 767 -40.71 -8.71 4.51
C ASP A 767 -39.70 -9.43 3.61
N GLU A 768 -38.79 -8.71 2.96
CA GLU A 768 -37.76 -9.27 2.09
C GLU A 768 -36.72 -10.05 2.91
N SER A 769 -36.42 -11.29 2.49
CA SER A 769 -35.39 -12.12 3.11
C SER A 769 -34.00 -11.64 2.71
N THR A 770 -33.15 -11.33 3.70
CA THR A 770 -31.80 -10.78 3.45
C THR A 770 -30.76 -11.84 3.09
N VAL A 771 -31.15 -13.11 2.93
CA VAL A 771 -30.25 -14.21 2.56
C VAL A 771 -29.61 -13.98 1.17
N GLU A 772 -30.21 -13.16 0.32
CA GLU A 772 -29.63 -12.80 -0.98
C GLU A 772 -28.66 -11.61 -0.91
N LEU A 773 -28.59 -10.88 0.22
CA LEU A 773 -27.67 -9.75 0.46
C LEU A 773 -26.27 -10.19 0.90
N MET A 774 -25.93 -11.48 0.82
CA MET A 774 -24.76 -12.14 1.43
C MET A 774 -23.37 -11.62 0.98
N SER A 775 -23.28 -10.61 0.10
CA SER A 775 -22.04 -9.88 -0.18
C SER A 775 -22.24 -8.40 -0.49
N ASP A 776 -23.44 -7.88 -0.25
CA ASP A 776 -23.89 -6.64 -0.88
C ASP A 776 -23.75 -5.44 0.07
N LEU A 777 -23.40 -4.31 -0.54
CA LEU A 777 -23.35 -3.00 0.09
C LEU A 777 -24.80 -2.51 0.28
N VAL A 778 -25.19 -2.26 1.52
CA VAL A 778 -26.50 -1.68 1.85
C VAL A 778 -26.32 -0.18 1.99
N ASP A 779 -27.06 0.60 1.22
CA ASP A 779 -27.08 2.05 1.34
C ASP A 779 -28.14 2.48 2.37
N ILE A 780 -27.89 3.52 3.16
CA ILE A 780 -28.86 4.13 4.08
C ILE A 780 -29.06 5.61 3.72
N SER A 781 -30.32 5.98 3.44
CA SER A 781 -30.72 7.39 3.33
C SER A 781 -31.20 7.90 4.69
N VAL A 782 -30.97 9.19 4.94
CA VAL A 782 -31.44 9.90 6.13
C VAL A 782 -32.33 11.05 5.68
N HIS A 783 -33.53 11.13 6.24
CA HIS A 783 -34.43 12.26 6.05
C HIS A 783 -34.62 12.96 7.39
N VAL A 784 -34.50 14.28 7.40
CA VAL A 784 -34.57 15.11 8.60
C VAL A 784 -35.74 16.08 8.46
N GLU A 785 -36.65 16.04 9.41
CA GLU A 785 -37.80 16.94 9.52
C GLU A 785 -37.61 17.81 10.78
N SER A 786 -37.72 19.14 10.64
CA SER A 786 -37.69 20.03 11.80
C SER A 786 -39.06 20.06 12.47
N ILE A 787 -39.11 19.76 13.77
CA ILE A 787 -40.30 19.89 14.60
C ILE A 787 -40.21 21.23 15.33
N VAL A 788 -41.05 22.20 14.94
CA VAL A 788 -41.23 23.43 15.73
C VAL A 788 -42.32 23.17 16.79
N PRO A 789 -42.03 23.35 18.09
CA PRO A 789 -43.04 23.21 19.12
C PRO A 789 -44.09 24.29 18.94
N ARG A 790 -45.36 23.89 18.85
CA ARG A 790 -46.49 24.81 18.97
C ARG A 790 -46.54 25.35 20.39
N ARG A 791 -45.80 26.42 20.70
CA ARG A 791 -46.10 27.24 21.87
C ARG A 791 -47.37 28.05 21.57
N PRO A 792 -48.36 28.09 22.47
CA PRO A 792 -49.45 29.04 22.37
C PRO A 792 -48.88 30.44 22.64
N TYR A 793 -48.45 31.14 21.58
CA TYR A 793 -48.23 32.58 21.65
C TYR A 793 -49.60 33.26 21.71
N GLY A 794 -49.84 34.05 22.76
CA GLY A 794 -51.15 34.58 23.12
C GLY A 794 -51.87 35.35 22.01
N ASN A 795 -53.19 35.16 21.97
CA ASN A 795 -54.25 36.04 21.46
C ASN A 795 -53.98 36.92 20.22
N ARG A 796 -53.35 36.40 19.18
CA ARG A 796 -53.54 36.94 17.82
C ARG A 796 -53.98 35.82 16.88
N GLU A 797 -55.24 35.89 16.46
CA GLU A 797 -55.74 35.12 15.33
C GLU A 797 -54.90 35.44 14.09
N TYR A 798 -54.07 34.49 13.68
CA TYR A 798 -53.59 34.41 12.31
C TYR A 798 -54.42 33.33 11.62
N ARG A 799 -55.05 33.68 10.50
CA ARG A 799 -55.74 32.72 9.65
C ARG A 799 -54.74 31.67 9.14
N PRO A 800 -55.10 30.38 9.09
CA PRO A 800 -54.28 29.38 8.44
C PRO A 800 -54.35 29.60 6.92
N ASP A 801 -53.23 29.92 6.30
CA ASP A 801 -53.03 29.66 4.87
C ASP A 801 -52.65 28.18 4.72
N ASP A 802 -53.50 27.43 4.01
CA ASP A 802 -53.45 25.99 3.78
C ASP A 802 -52.29 25.50 2.87
N ASP A 803 -51.25 26.31 2.65
CA ASP A 803 -50.23 26.03 1.62
C ASP A 803 -48.84 25.59 2.14
N LEU A 804 -48.67 25.36 3.45
CA LEU A 804 -47.36 24.97 4.02
C LEU A 804 -47.20 23.47 4.34
N ASP A 805 -48.15 22.62 3.95
CA ASP A 805 -48.13 21.17 4.24
C ASP A 805 -47.64 20.30 3.06
N LYS A 806 -46.82 20.88 2.16
CA LYS A 806 -46.07 20.10 1.18
C LYS A 806 -44.64 19.95 1.67
N GLY A 807 -44.31 18.75 2.13
CA GLY A 807 -42.95 18.36 2.48
C GLY A 807 -41.93 18.84 1.43
N PHE A 808 -40.82 19.37 1.90
CA PHE A 808 -39.73 19.88 1.09
C PHE A 808 -39.08 18.73 0.28
N ASP A 809 -39.53 18.57 -0.97
CA ASP A 809 -38.91 17.67 -1.94
C ASP A 809 -37.66 18.33 -2.54
N VAL A 810 -36.49 17.79 -2.20
CA VAL A 810 -35.17 18.25 -2.64
C VAL A 810 -34.96 18.05 -4.16
N ASP A 811 -35.77 17.23 -4.83
CA ASP A 811 -35.69 17.04 -6.28
C ASP A 811 -36.41 18.13 -7.09
N GLN A 812 -37.37 18.88 -6.53
CA GLN A 812 -38.05 19.98 -7.25
C GLN A 812 -37.14 21.18 -7.54
N GLN A 813 -36.12 21.43 -6.71
CA GLN A 813 -35.13 22.48 -6.99
C GLN A 813 -34.19 22.15 -8.16
N ARG A 814 -34.11 20.90 -8.61
CA ARG A 814 -33.32 20.54 -9.81
C ARG A 814 -33.99 20.96 -11.11
N MET A 815 -35.31 21.15 -11.13
CA MET A 815 -36.03 21.61 -12.34
C MET A 815 -36.18 23.13 -12.44
N LEU A 816 -36.16 23.87 -11.33
CA LEU A 816 -36.38 25.32 -11.32
C LEU A 816 -35.11 26.18 -11.43
N LEU A 817 -33.93 25.57 -11.58
CA LEU A 817 -32.65 26.25 -11.85
C LEU A 817 -32.14 26.08 -13.29
N VAL A 818 -33.06 25.76 -14.22
CA VAL A 818 -32.85 25.81 -15.68
C VAL A 818 -33.87 26.78 -16.33
N ALA A 819 -34.16 27.89 -15.66
CA ALA A 819 -34.79 29.07 -16.26
C ALA A 819 -33.95 30.31 -15.93
#